data_AF-Q2B3T0-F1
#
_entry.id   AF-Q2B3T0-F1
#
_cell.length_a   1.000
_cell.length_b   1.000
_cell.length_c   1.000
_cell.angle_alpha   90.00
_cell.angle_beta   90.00
_cell.angle_gamma   90.00
#
_symmetry.space_group_name_H-M   'P 1'
#
loop_
_entity.id
_entity.type
_entity.pdbx_description
1 polymer ?
#
loop_
_entity_poly.entity_id
_entity_poly.type
_entity_poly.pdbx_seq_one_letter_code
_entity_poly.pdbx_strand_id
1 'polypeptide(L)'
;MIKETLINPEACYREAEKKAAAYFQALFAQASEKSFIPVLERDFHSWKKNHRQTSSFLPFFSRKNRKPDSKAYHSYIKWLEYRGKLDDYLDRSISYLYMRDLGKSLDDRDTKESIGRAVESLKERLTAPKQQEAEYFGMAGLYRWAEKEGIQSAVIWLMEKLQQTARNIPEGMDAAHAQRKLIKIIAGVLMHETEAMKEGIEAGERKRRLERAIRLGYSYGLTYPFIDDLLDSRVLSEDEKKQFSELICTTLTTGSVPPLGRWQRAILPLITYVHNELREAFHYIKAQQTPETLASFLEQAYVFFQSQEVDRQKDLNDSSYTNEELYIPVILKSSSSRLIVRSVLNSGKDDGFDSRTFYYGIYNQLADDFADLFADLEDGAVTPYTYYLTHYRARHDLLNPFEVYWTVIVHLIHDVYGSNPKAREVILDRAINGLKRSKERLGKEKYREVMELFAPGSPEFSRLIQQMAAKAADVDFFDKLLRDHMLDSLQKERLGQEDFRYKVEEVQKRINNVLRIEDKDLLMGEPVREAANYSLAAGGKRLRPVIAWFVGVEAYGMEETALMPLLRSLEYMHTASLIFDDLPAQDNAPSRRGKAAVHEVYGTAAAELSGLYLTQKAMEDQASLTSSTPDAVLELIRYTARSTAEMCRGQAMDLEAKGKALTAGELDALCFYKTGIAFEASIIMPAILAGAEQDEIDVLKKFARHAGIAFQIRDDLLDVEGDPMLLGKPVGTDRRNQKETYVSALGKDGAKRSMWEHYCSAAELLQELRAEFAFLGYLLDYMVHREK
;
A
#
# COMPACT_ATOMS: atom_id res chain seq x y z
N MET A 1 -2.60 -29.94 32.31
CA MET A 1 -2.36 -30.87 31.19
C MET A 1 -1.15 -30.37 30.44
N ILE A 2 -0.06 -31.14 30.44
CA ILE A 2 1.14 -30.86 29.64
C ILE A 2 0.68 -30.99 28.17
N LYS A 3 0.63 -29.88 27.44
CA LYS A 3 0.32 -29.91 26.00
C LYS A 3 1.50 -30.58 25.30
N GLU A 4 1.22 -31.59 24.50
CA GLU A 4 2.20 -32.30 23.68
C GLU A 4 2.82 -31.30 22.70
N THR A 5 4.14 -31.10 22.78
CA THR A 5 4.88 -30.18 21.92
C THR A 5 5.16 -30.83 20.57
N LEU A 6 4.87 -30.14 19.46
CA LEU A 6 5.10 -30.65 18.10
C LEU A 6 6.57 -30.58 17.66
N ILE A 7 7.35 -29.72 18.30
CA ILE A 7 8.79 -29.56 18.09
C ILE A 7 9.52 -29.66 19.43
N ASN A 8 10.81 -29.99 19.40
CA ASN A 8 11.68 -29.87 20.57
C ASN A 8 12.40 -28.50 20.51
N PRO A 9 11.92 -27.47 21.24
CA PRO A 9 12.36 -26.09 21.02
C PRO A 9 13.82 -25.87 21.40
N GLU A 10 14.26 -26.51 22.49
CA GLU A 10 15.65 -26.41 22.97
C GLU A 10 16.62 -27.11 22.01
N ALA A 11 16.24 -28.30 21.51
CA ALA A 11 17.08 -29.04 20.57
C ALA A 11 17.20 -28.32 19.22
N CYS A 12 16.10 -27.79 18.67
CA CYS A 12 16.13 -27.13 17.37
C CYS A 12 16.90 -25.80 17.42
N TYR A 13 16.71 -25.00 18.49
CA TYR A 13 17.47 -23.76 18.66
C TYR A 13 18.96 -24.03 18.83
N ARG A 14 19.33 -25.02 19.67
CA ARG A 14 20.74 -25.40 19.87
C ARG A 14 21.40 -25.90 18.59
N GLU A 15 20.68 -26.62 17.74
CA GLU A 15 21.25 -27.09 16.47
C GLU A 15 21.46 -25.95 15.47
N ALA A 16 20.50 -25.03 15.38
CA ALA A 16 20.66 -23.81 14.58
C ALA A 16 21.82 -22.95 15.08
N GLU A 17 21.93 -22.79 16.40
CA GLU A 17 23.01 -22.07 17.08
C GLU A 17 24.38 -22.66 16.76
N LYS A 18 24.56 -23.99 16.83
CA LYS A 18 25.82 -24.64 16.42
C LYS A 18 26.20 -24.32 14.98
N LYS A 19 25.22 -24.37 14.05
CA LYS A 19 25.46 -24.06 12.63
C LYS A 19 25.88 -22.59 12.46
N ALA A 20 25.21 -21.67 13.15
CA ALA A 20 25.56 -20.26 13.15
C ALA A 20 26.93 -20.00 13.80
N ALA A 21 27.25 -20.68 14.90
CA ALA A 21 28.55 -20.60 15.57
C ALA A 21 29.68 -21.09 14.67
N ALA A 22 29.51 -22.23 13.99
CA ALA A 22 30.50 -22.75 13.05
C ALA A 22 30.75 -21.78 11.88
N TYR A 23 29.68 -21.17 11.36
CA TYR A 23 29.81 -20.13 10.33
C TYR A 23 30.52 -18.89 10.87
N PHE A 24 30.11 -18.40 12.04
CA PHE A 24 30.71 -17.25 12.68
C PHE A 24 32.19 -17.48 12.98
N GLN A 25 32.60 -18.66 13.44
CA GLN A 25 34.00 -19.00 13.67
C GLN A 25 34.85 -18.91 12.39
N ALA A 26 34.31 -19.35 11.24
CA ALA A 26 34.99 -19.19 9.95
C ALA A 26 35.17 -17.71 9.57
N LEU A 27 34.13 -16.89 9.78
CA LEU A 27 34.22 -15.43 9.57
C LEU A 27 35.19 -14.77 10.55
N PHE A 28 35.16 -15.17 11.82
CA PHE A 28 36.00 -14.66 12.89
C PHE A 28 37.48 -14.90 12.59
N ALA A 29 37.84 -16.12 12.16
CA ALA A 29 39.21 -16.45 11.78
C ALA A 29 39.68 -15.57 10.60
N GLN A 30 38.88 -15.47 9.54
CA GLN A 30 39.25 -14.67 8.37
C GLN A 30 39.36 -13.16 8.67
N ALA A 31 38.46 -12.62 9.49
CA ALA A 31 38.48 -11.21 9.90
C ALA A 31 39.69 -10.92 10.80
N SER A 32 39.97 -11.79 11.78
CA SER A 32 41.09 -11.63 12.72
C SER A 32 42.45 -11.72 12.03
N GLU A 33 42.59 -12.64 11.08
CA GLU A 33 43.81 -12.81 10.27
C GLU A 33 43.91 -11.79 9.12
N LYS A 34 42.84 -11.03 8.87
CA LYS A 34 42.70 -10.10 7.73
C LYS A 34 42.94 -10.76 6.36
N SER A 35 42.70 -12.07 6.26
CA SER A 35 42.95 -12.85 5.05
C SER A 35 41.98 -12.50 3.91
N PHE A 36 40.85 -11.86 4.21
CA PHE A 36 39.89 -11.36 3.24
C PHE A 36 40.44 -10.20 2.38
N ILE A 37 41.38 -9.40 2.88
CA ILE A 37 41.90 -8.20 2.19
C ILE A 37 42.54 -8.53 0.82
N PRO A 38 43.57 -9.40 0.73
CA PRO A 38 44.21 -9.69 -0.56
C PRO A 38 43.27 -10.39 -1.57
N VAL A 39 42.27 -11.12 -1.07
CA VAL A 39 41.25 -11.75 -1.92
C VAL A 39 40.36 -10.67 -2.52
N LEU A 40 39.81 -9.81 -1.68
CA LEU A 40 38.90 -8.74 -2.10
C LEU A 40 39.59 -7.67 -2.96
N GLU A 41 40.89 -7.40 -2.74
CA GLU A 41 41.67 -6.57 -3.65
C GLU A 41 41.67 -7.14 -5.08
N ARG A 42 41.89 -8.45 -5.26
CA ARG A 42 41.84 -9.10 -6.59
C ARG A 42 40.44 -9.02 -7.21
N ASP A 43 39.40 -9.15 -6.40
CA ASP A 43 38.02 -9.00 -6.84
C ASP A 43 37.71 -7.57 -7.30
N PHE A 44 38.13 -6.56 -6.54
CA PHE A 44 37.98 -5.17 -6.94
C PHE A 44 38.76 -4.84 -8.20
N HIS A 45 39.95 -5.41 -8.40
CA HIS A 45 40.70 -5.24 -9.65
C HIS A 45 39.93 -5.81 -10.85
N SER A 46 39.25 -6.95 -10.68
CA SER A 46 38.41 -7.55 -11.70
C SER A 46 37.15 -6.71 -11.95
N TRP A 47 36.46 -6.31 -10.89
CA TRP A 47 35.23 -5.49 -10.91
C TRP A 47 35.45 -4.11 -11.54
N LYS A 48 36.57 -3.45 -11.22
CA LYS A 48 36.92 -2.12 -11.73
C LYS A 48 37.09 -2.08 -13.25
N LYS A 49 37.39 -3.20 -13.92
CA LYS A 49 37.50 -3.23 -15.39
C LYS A 49 36.16 -2.85 -16.06
N ASN A 50 35.04 -3.21 -15.44
CA ASN A 50 33.70 -3.00 -15.99
C ASN A 50 33.09 -1.64 -15.60
N HIS A 51 33.58 -1.01 -14.53
CA HIS A 51 32.96 0.19 -13.91
C HIS A 51 33.76 1.49 -14.10
N ARG A 52 34.80 1.49 -14.95
CA ARG A 52 35.53 2.73 -15.30
C ARG A 52 34.66 3.61 -16.19
N GLN A 53 34.56 4.89 -15.84
CA GLN A 53 34.06 5.90 -16.78
C GLN A 53 34.94 5.89 -18.03
N THR A 54 34.44 5.40 -19.16
CA THR A 54 34.98 5.79 -20.46
C THR A 54 34.70 7.28 -20.61
N SER A 55 35.76 8.08 -20.48
CA SER A 55 35.76 9.49 -20.84
C SER A 55 35.43 9.63 -22.33
N SER A 56 34.14 9.71 -22.66
CA SER A 56 33.69 10.12 -23.99
C SER A 56 34.05 11.59 -24.16
N PHE A 57 35.12 11.87 -24.88
CA PHE A 57 35.55 13.21 -25.32
C PHE A 57 34.54 13.81 -26.33
N LEU A 58 33.30 14.07 -25.93
CA LEU A 58 32.34 14.86 -26.71
C LEU A 58 31.95 16.12 -25.92
N PRO A 59 31.95 17.30 -26.56
CA PRO A 59 32.02 18.57 -25.87
C PRO A 59 30.73 18.96 -25.15
N PHE A 60 30.95 19.84 -24.19
CA PHE A 60 30.13 20.18 -23.05
C PHE A 60 29.04 21.22 -23.37
N PHE A 61 28.04 20.92 -24.20
CA PHE A 61 26.87 21.80 -24.37
C PHE A 61 25.58 21.01 -24.63
N SER A 62 24.97 20.50 -23.55
CA SER A 62 23.57 20.04 -23.58
C SER A 62 23.07 19.77 -22.15
N ARG A 63 21.96 20.41 -21.77
CA ARG A 63 21.22 20.13 -20.51
C ARG A 63 20.76 18.65 -20.42
N LYS A 64 20.77 17.88 -21.53
CA LYS A 64 20.38 16.46 -21.59
C LYS A 64 21.48 15.48 -21.12
N ASN A 65 22.73 15.94 -20.90
CA ASN A 65 23.83 15.08 -20.45
C ASN A 65 23.99 14.99 -18.92
N ARG A 66 23.24 15.78 -18.14
CA ARG A 66 23.30 15.73 -16.68
C ARG A 66 22.44 14.57 -16.17
N LYS A 67 23.03 13.67 -15.36
CA LYS A 67 22.28 12.60 -14.69
C LYS A 67 21.13 13.24 -13.87
N PRO A 68 19.85 12.95 -14.18
CA PRO A 68 18.75 13.47 -13.39
C PRO A 68 18.78 12.84 -11.99
N ASP A 69 18.17 13.52 -11.01
CA ASP A 69 17.98 12.97 -9.67
C ASP A 69 17.21 11.64 -9.79
N SER A 70 17.69 10.59 -9.12
CA SER A 70 17.00 9.30 -9.06
C SER A 70 15.60 9.40 -8.44
N LYS A 71 15.31 10.49 -7.71
CA LYS A 71 13.96 10.80 -7.22
C LYS A 71 12.97 11.10 -8.36
N ALA A 72 13.46 11.55 -9.53
CA ALA A 72 12.65 11.71 -10.73
C ALA A 72 12.64 10.42 -11.56
N TYR A 73 11.95 9.39 -11.03
CA TYR A 73 11.83 8.03 -11.58
C TYR A 73 11.80 7.98 -13.12
N HIS A 74 10.82 8.63 -13.74
CA HIS A 74 10.62 8.63 -15.19
C HIS A 74 11.78 9.27 -15.96
N SER A 75 12.29 10.39 -15.47
CA SER A 75 13.42 11.08 -16.08
C SER A 75 14.69 10.23 -16.01
N TYR A 76 14.82 9.42 -14.96
CA TYR A 76 15.96 8.53 -14.76
C TYR A 76 15.92 7.30 -15.67
N ILE A 77 14.77 6.62 -15.77
CA ILE A 77 14.59 5.47 -16.67
C ILE A 77 14.79 5.88 -18.13
N LYS A 78 14.16 6.98 -18.58
CA LYS A 78 14.36 7.49 -19.96
C LYS A 78 15.81 7.90 -20.23
N TRP A 79 16.49 8.43 -19.22
CA TRP A 79 17.92 8.74 -19.34
C TRP A 79 18.77 7.46 -19.48
N LEU A 80 18.47 6.41 -18.72
CA LEU A 80 19.15 5.11 -18.85
C LEU A 80 18.92 4.49 -20.23
N GLU A 81 17.69 4.52 -20.73
CA GLU A 81 17.34 4.03 -22.05
C GLU A 81 18.08 4.81 -23.15
N TYR A 82 18.02 6.15 -23.11
CA TYR A 82 18.74 7.01 -24.05
C TYR A 82 20.26 6.78 -24.04
N ARG A 83 20.82 6.41 -22.89
CA ARG A 83 22.26 6.11 -22.74
C ARG A 83 22.61 4.66 -23.07
N GLY A 84 21.65 3.82 -23.44
CA GLY A 84 21.85 2.39 -23.71
C GLY A 84 22.25 1.58 -22.48
N LYS A 85 21.90 2.05 -21.26
CA LYS A 85 22.29 1.43 -19.98
C LYS A 85 21.13 0.74 -19.25
N LEU A 86 19.93 0.82 -19.80
CA LEU A 86 18.73 0.27 -19.13
C LEU A 86 18.82 -1.26 -19.00
N ASP A 87 19.29 -1.97 -20.02
CA ASP A 87 19.40 -3.43 -20.00
C ASP A 87 20.34 -3.91 -18.88
N ASP A 88 21.57 -3.40 -18.82
CA ASP A 88 22.53 -3.75 -17.78
C ASP A 88 22.02 -3.39 -16.37
N TYR A 89 21.32 -2.26 -16.25
CA TYR A 89 20.73 -1.82 -15.00
C TYR A 89 19.62 -2.76 -14.50
N LEU A 90 18.72 -3.19 -15.41
CA LEU A 90 17.64 -4.12 -15.09
C LEU A 90 18.20 -5.52 -14.83
N ASP A 91 19.09 -6.02 -15.67
CA ASP A 91 19.73 -7.33 -15.53
C ASP A 91 20.42 -7.49 -14.17
N ARG A 92 21.22 -6.50 -13.76
CA ARG A 92 21.81 -6.50 -12.42
C ARG A 92 20.74 -6.53 -11.33
N SER A 93 19.69 -5.73 -11.49
CA SER A 93 18.65 -5.59 -10.47
C SER A 93 17.88 -6.88 -10.28
N ILE A 94 17.48 -7.53 -11.38
CA ILE A 94 16.78 -8.80 -11.37
C ILE A 94 17.71 -9.93 -10.88
N SER A 95 18.96 -9.98 -11.36
CA SER A 95 19.97 -10.94 -10.87
C SER A 95 20.12 -10.89 -9.35
N TYR A 96 20.16 -9.68 -8.78
CA TYR A 96 20.22 -9.49 -7.33
C TYR A 96 18.98 -10.00 -6.61
N LEU A 97 17.76 -9.78 -7.15
CA LEU A 97 16.54 -10.32 -6.56
C LEU A 97 16.53 -11.86 -6.59
N TYR A 98 16.99 -12.47 -7.68
CA TYR A 98 17.09 -13.93 -7.79
C TYR A 98 18.10 -14.52 -6.81
N MET A 99 19.25 -13.89 -6.60
CA MET A 99 20.22 -14.31 -5.59
C MET A 99 19.69 -14.11 -4.17
N ARG A 100 19.17 -12.92 -3.87
CA ARG A 100 18.78 -12.50 -2.52
C ARG A 100 17.50 -13.15 -2.04
N ASP A 101 16.45 -13.09 -2.85
CA ASP A 101 15.10 -13.49 -2.45
C ASP A 101 14.83 -14.93 -2.84
N LEU A 102 15.27 -15.36 -4.03
CA LEU A 102 15.04 -16.72 -4.55
C LEU A 102 16.18 -17.69 -4.28
N GLY A 103 17.30 -17.25 -3.69
CA GLY A 103 18.44 -18.10 -3.36
C GLY A 103 19.00 -18.86 -4.57
N LYS A 104 18.87 -18.32 -5.78
CA LYS A 104 19.26 -18.98 -7.04
C LYS A 104 20.74 -18.80 -7.35
N SER A 105 21.33 -19.80 -7.99
CA SER A 105 22.66 -19.66 -8.59
C SER A 105 22.55 -18.96 -9.94
N LEU A 106 23.37 -17.93 -10.17
CA LEU A 106 23.40 -17.23 -11.45
C LEU A 106 24.09 -18.02 -12.56
N ASP A 107 24.65 -19.20 -12.28
CA ASP A 107 25.25 -20.07 -13.29
C ASP A 107 24.26 -21.01 -13.97
N ASP A 108 23.17 -21.30 -13.29
CA ASP A 108 22.12 -22.18 -13.76
C ASP A 108 21.46 -21.63 -15.03
N ARG A 109 21.23 -22.52 -16.00
CA ARG A 109 20.71 -22.14 -17.31
C ARG A 109 19.28 -21.62 -17.21
N ASP A 110 18.43 -22.33 -16.44
CA ASP A 110 17.03 -21.96 -16.27
C ASP A 110 16.94 -20.59 -15.57
N THR A 111 17.77 -20.37 -14.55
CA THR A 111 17.89 -19.08 -13.87
C THR A 111 18.27 -17.93 -14.82
N LYS A 112 19.23 -18.14 -15.74
CA LYS A 112 19.63 -17.12 -16.73
C LYS A 112 18.48 -16.80 -17.70
N GLU A 113 17.78 -17.82 -18.18
CA GLU A 113 16.63 -17.65 -19.08
C GLU A 113 15.46 -16.93 -18.37
N SER A 114 15.20 -17.23 -17.09
CA SER A 114 14.21 -16.51 -16.26
C SER A 114 14.58 -15.05 -16.02
N ILE A 115 15.85 -14.74 -15.71
CA ILE A 115 16.33 -13.36 -15.56
C ILE A 115 16.13 -12.59 -16.87
N GLY A 116 16.51 -13.15 -18.01
CA GLY A 116 16.35 -12.52 -19.32
C GLY A 116 14.90 -12.15 -19.62
N ARG A 117 13.96 -13.09 -19.45
CA ARG A 117 12.52 -12.86 -19.64
C ARG A 117 11.97 -11.77 -18.71
N ALA A 118 12.40 -11.78 -17.45
CA ALA A 118 11.98 -10.79 -16.46
C ALA A 118 12.51 -9.37 -16.82
N VAL A 119 13.74 -9.28 -17.31
CA VAL A 119 14.33 -8.02 -17.78
C VAL A 119 13.58 -7.47 -19.00
N GLU A 120 13.32 -8.31 -20.00
CA GLU A 120 12.57 -7.91 -21.21
C GLU A 120 11.16 -7.44 -20.85
N SER A 121 10.42 -8.21 -20.06
CA SER A 121 9.06 -7.84 -19.64
C SER A 121 9.03 -6.54 -18.83
N LEU A 122 10.03 -6.32 -17.97
CA LEU A 122 10.11 -5.08 -17.19
C LEU A 122 10.49 -3.90 -18.09
N LYS A 123 11.41 -4.07 -19.02
CA LYS A 123 11.80 -3.03 -19.98
C LYS A 123 10.63 -2.57 -20.84
N GLU A 124 9.84 -3.51 -21.37
CA GLU A 124 8.64 -3.18 -22.16
C GLU A 124 7.67 -2.30 -21.36
N ARG A 125 7.44 -2.61 -20.08
CA ARG A 125 6.56 -1.81 -19.21
C ARG A 125 7.14 -0.43 -18.91
N LEU A 126 8.44 -0.36 -18.61
CA LEU A 126 9.14 0.89 -18.24
C LEU A 126 9.34 1.87 -19.39
N THR A 127 9.27 1.38 -20.63
CA THR A 127 9.44 2.19 -21.84
C THR A 127 8.09 2.52 -22.51
N ALA A 128 6.99 2.02 -21.94
CA ALA A 128 5.64 2.30 -22.44
C ALA A 128 5.27 3.80 -22.34
N PRO A 129 4.34 4.30 -23.18
CA PRO A 129 3.86 5.68 -23.09
C PRO A 129 3.25 6.01 -21.71
N LYS A 130 3.43 7.26 -21.26
CA LYS A 130 3.04 7.76 -19.91
C LYS A 130 1.61 7.41 -19.45
N GLN A 131 0.65 7.30 -20.37
CA GLN A 131 -0.73 6.96 -20.03
C GLN A 131 -0.86 5.50 -19.53
N GLN A 132 -0.13 4.55 -20.13
CA GLN A 132 -0.16 3.15 -19.71
C GLN A 132 0.66 2.88 -18.43
N GLU A 133 1.50 3.81 -17.99
CA GLU A 133 2.45 3.59 -16.88
C GLU A 133 1.81 3.78 -15.49
N ALA A 134 0.85 4.71 -15.37
CA ALA A 134 0.07 4.92 -14.15
C ALA A 134 -0.83 3.72 -13.79
N GLU A 135 -1.16 2.89 -14.79
CA GLU A 135 -1.84 1.62 -14.57
C GLU A 135 -0.95 0.68 -13.72
N TYR A 136 0.30 0.44 -14.11
CA TYR A 136 1.10 -0.68 -13.56
C TYR A 136 1.44 -0.62 -12.07
N PHE A 137 1.50 0.58 -11.46
CA PHE A 137 1.86 0.74 -10.04
C PHE A 137 0.71 1.28 -9.17
N GLY A 138 -0.47 1.51 -9.75
CA GLY A 138 -1.68 1.94 -9.04
C GLY A 138 -2.66 0.79 -8.77
N MET A 139 -3.70 1.06 -7.99
CA MET A 139 -4.76 0.10 -7.67
C MET A 139 -5.46 -0.43 -8.94
N ALA A 140 -5.66 0.45 -9.93
CA ALA A 140 -6.27 0.08 -11.20
C ALA A 140 -5.47 -0.98 -11.96
N GLY A 141 -4.17 -0.81 -12.19
CA GLY A 141 -3.43 -1.85 -12.92
C GLY A 141 -3.10 -3.08 -12.07
N LEU A 142 -3.06 -2.99 -10.74
CA LEU A 142 -3.05 -4.19 -9.90
C LEU A 142 -4.33 -5.02 -10.14
N TYR A 143 -5.48 -4.37 -10.23
CA TYR A 143 -6.75 -5.02 -10.55
C TYR A 143 -6.79 -5.56 -11.99
N ARG A 144 -6.32 -4.81 -12.98
CA ARG A 144 -6.21 -5.29 -14.38
C ARG A 144 -5.26 -6.47 -14.53
N TRP A 145 -4.14 -6.47 -13.80
CA TRP A 145 -3.27 -7.64 -13.71
C TRP A 145 -4.00 -8.84 -13.08
N ALA A 146 -4.74 -8.60 -11.99
CA ALA A 146 -5.54 -9.64 -11.34
C ALA A 146 -6.62 -10.21 -12.26
N GLU A 147 -7.19 -9.36 -13.13
CA GLU A 147 -8.16 -9.75 -14.14
C GLU A 147 -7.55 -10.65 -15.20
N LYS A 148 -6.39 -10.26 -15.75
CA LYS A 148 -5.63 -11.06 -16.71
C LYS A 148 -5.26 -12.45 -16.15
N GLU A 149 -4.95 -12.52 -14.87
CA GLU A 149 -4.58 -13.77 -14.18
C GLU A 149 -5.80 -14.53 -13.60
N GLY A 150 -7.00 -13.95 -13.65
CA GLY A 150 -8.23 -14.55 -13.11
C GLY A 150 -8.31 -14.64 -11.58
N ILE A 151 -7.56 -13.79 -10.87
CA ILE A 151 -7.39 -13.77 -9.40
C ILE A 151 -7.98 -12.53 -8.73
N GLN A 152 -8.94 -11.85 -9.37
CA GLN A 152 -9.52 -10.58 -8.88
C GLN A 152 -9.98 -10.70 -7.43
N SER A 153 -10.67 -11.78 -7.05
CA SER A 153 -11.17 -11.98 -5.68
C SER A 153 -10.05 -12.04 -4.64
N ALA A 154 -8.91 -12.65 -4.95
CA ALA A 154 -7.77 -12.71 -4.03
C ALA A 154 -7.09 -11.34 -3.88
N VAL A 155 -7.01 -10.56 -4.96
CA VAL A 155 -6.45 -9.21 -4.93
C VAL A 155 -7.38 -8.23 -4.20
N ILE A 156 -8.69 -8.29 -4.44
CA ILE A 156 -9.69 -7.53 -3.66
C ILE A 156 -9.56 -7.86 -2.17
N TRP A 157 -9.52 -9.14 -1.82
CA TRP A 157 -9.32 -9.58 -0.44
C TRP A 157 -8.03 -9.01 0.17
N LEU A 158 -6.93 -9.03 -0.60
CA LEU A 158 -5.66 -8.48 -0.14
C LEU A 158 -5.75 -6.97 0.11
N MET A 159 -6.36 -6.22 -0.81
CA MET A 159 -6.51 -4.77 -0.69
C MET A 159 -7.31 -4.39 0.56
N GLU A 160 -8.42 -5.09 0.82
CA GLU A 160 -9.23 -4.89 2.03
C GLU A 160 -8.42 -5.21 3.29
N LYS A 161 -7.68 -6.32 3.30
CA LYS A 161 -6.83 -6.74 4.42
C LYS A 161 -5.69 -5.75 4.69
N LEU A 162 -5.01 -5.25 3.65
CA LEU A 162 -3.97 -4.22 3.78
C LEU A 162 -4.51 -2.92 4.40
N GLN A 163 -5.73 -2.50 4.00
CA GLN A 163 -6.38 -1.33 4.58
C GLN A 163 -6.77 -1.54 6.03
N GLN A 164 -7.36 -2.69 6.36
CA GLN A 164 -7.70 -3.04 7.74
C GLN A 164 -6.45 -3.08 8.63
N THR A 165 -5.37 -3.70 8.16
CA THR A 165 -4.09 -3.73 8.87
C THR A 165 -3.60 -2.31 9.13
N ALA A 166 -3.55 -1.46 8.12
CA ALA A 166 -3.05 -0.09 8.25
C ALA A 166 -3.86 0.76 9.23
N ARG A 167 -5.19 0.60 9.25
CA ARG A 167 -6.08 1.33 10.18
C ARG A 167 -5.91 0.89 11.64
N ASN A 168 -5.47 -0.34 11.87
CA ASN A 168 -5.28 -0.89 13.21
C ASN A 168 -3.82 -0.82 13.70
N ILE A 169 -2.93 -0.15 12.96
CA ILE A 169 -1.59 0.19 13.46
C ILE A 169 -1.73 1.37 14.45
N PRO A 170 -1.35 1.21 15.73
CA PRO A 170 -1.55 2.22 16.76
C PRO A 170 -0.61 3.42 16.61
N GLU A 171 -0.99 4.54 17.25
CA GLU A 171 -0.09 5.68 17.47
C GLU A 171 1.13 5.20 18.29
N GLY A 172 2.33 5.37 17.74
CA GLY A 172 3.58 4.83 18.30
C GLY A 172 4.29 3.80 17.41
N MET A 173 3.68 3.42 16.29
CA MET A 173 4.29 2.60 15.23
C MET A 173 4.25 3.31 13.87
N ASP A 174 5.22 3.03 12.99
CA ASP A 174 5.23 3.58 11.63
C ASP A 174 4.38 2.72 10.68
N ALA A 175 3.14 3.15 10.46
CA ALA A 175 2.20 2.46 9.57
C ALA A 175 2.69 2.35 8.11
N ALA A 176 3.42 3.36 7.61
CA ALA A 176 3.92 3.35 6.23
C ALA A 176 5.08 2.36 6.07
N HIS A 177 5.95 2.26 7.07
CA HIS A 177 7.02 1.27 7.11
C HIS A 177 6.48 -0.16 7.22
N ALA A 178 5.50 -0.39 8.10
CA ALA A 178 4.80 -1.66 8.25
C ALA A 178 4.14 -2.13 6.93
N GLN A 179 3.36 -1.26 6.28
CA GLN A 179 2.73 -1.58 4.99
C GLN A 179 3.78 -1.92 3.91
N ARG A 180 4.90 -1.18 3.88
CA ARG A 180 5.99 -1.42 2.93
C ARG A 180 6.64 -2.78 3.14
N LYS A 181 6.96 -3.15 4.38
CA LYS A 181 7.50 -4.48 4.72
C LYS A 181 6.53 -5.57 4.26
N LEU A 182 5.24 -5.41 4.57
CA LEU A 182 4.18 -6.35 4.20
C LEU A 182 4.06 -6.52 2.67
N ILE A 183 3.96 -5.44 1.90
CA ILE A 183 3.89 -5.48 0.42
C ILE A 183 5.14 -6.14 -0.17
N LYS A 184 6.33 -5.83 0.36
CA LYS A 184 7.59 -6.43 -0.08
C LYS A 184 7.58 -7.95 0.10
N ILE A 185 7.05 -8.45 1.21
CA ILE A 185 6.97 -9.90 1.48
C ILE A 185 5.97 -10.57 0.54
N ILE A 186 4.80 -9.97 0.35
CA ILE A 186 3.80 -10.46 -0.62
C ILE A 186 4.42 -10.56 -2.02
N ALA A 187 5.11 -9.52 -2.46
CA ALA A 187 5.82 -9.52 -3.75
C ALA A 187 6.90 -10.61 -3.81
N GLY A 188 7.70 -10.80 -2.75
CA GLY A 188 8.69 -11.86 -2.67
C GLY A 188 8.10 -13.27 -2.77
N VAL A 189 6.98 -13.52 -2.08
CA VAL A 189 6.25 -14.80 -2.12
C VAL A 189 5.65 -15.04 -3.51
N LEU A 190 5.07 -14.02 -4.13
CA LEU A 190 4.57 -14.10 -5.51
C LEU A 190 5.68 -14.37 -6.52
N MET A 191 6.85 -13.76 -6.35
CA MET A 191 8.03 -14.01 -7.19
C MET A 191 8.49 -15.47 -7.08
N HIS A 192 8.59 -16.01 -5.86
CA HIS A 192 8.92 -17.42 -5.64
C HIS A 192 7.92 -18.35 -6.33
N GLU A 193 6.63 -18.09 -6.13
CA GLU A 193 5.59 -18.95 -6.70
C GLU A 193 5.58 -18.89 -8.22
N THR A 194 5.76 -17.69 -8.80
CA THR A 194 5.83 -17.48 -10.25
C THR A 194 7.05 -18.18 -10.86
N GLU A 195 8.22 -18.08 -10.24
CA GLU A 195 9.43 -18.76 -10.71
C GLU A 195 9.32 -20.29 -10.60
N ALA A 196 8.61 -20.79 -9.58
CA ALA A 196 8.34 -22.21 -9.43
C ALA A 196 7.30 -22.76 -10.44
N MET A 197 6.68 -21.92 -11.27
CA MET A 197 5.78 -22.37 -12.35
C MET A 197 6.55 -22.62 -13.64
N LYS A 198 6.38 -23.81 -14.21
CA LYS A 198 6.92 -24.13 -15.55
C LYS A 198 6.14 -23.38 -16.64
N GLU A 199 6.78 -23.15 -17.78
CA GLU A 199 6.09 -22.67 -18.98
C GLU A 199 4.99 -23.65 -19.40
N GLY A 200 3.83 -23.13 -19.81
CA GLY A 200 2.69 -23.95 -20.23
C GLY A 200 1.84 -24.52 -19.10
N ILE A 201 1.98 -24.02 -17.86
CA ILE A 201 1.08 -24.37 -16.75
C ILE A 201 -0.39 -24.06 -17.11
N GLU A 202 -1.31 -24.95 -16.73
CA GLU A 202 -2.73 -24.76 -16.96
C GLU A 202 -3.24 -23.49 -16.24
N ALA A 203 -4.10 -22.71 -16.90
CA ALA A 203 -4.61 -21.45 -16.36
C ALA A 203 -5.29 -21.62 -14.99
N GLY A 204 -6.04 -22.71 -14.78
CA GLY A 204 -6.68 -23.01 -13.50
C GLY A 204 -5.68 -23.30 -12.37
N GLU A 205 -4.59 -24.01 -12.69
CA GLU A 205 -3.50 -24.27 -11.75
C GLU A 205 -2.75 -22.99 -11.40
N ARG A 206 -2.41 -22.19 -12.41
CA ARG A 206 -1.74 -20.89 -12.25
C ARG A 206 -2.53 -19.97 -11.33
N LYS A 207 -3.84 -19.83 -11.58
CA LYS A 207 -4.77 -19.09 -10.73
C LYS A 207 -4.68 -19.55 -9.28
N ARG A 208 -4.88 -20.86 -9.02
CA ARG A 208 -4.88 -21.42 -7.66
C ARG A 208 -3.58 -21.16 -6.92
N ARG A 209 -2.44 -21.30 -7.60
CA ARG A 209 -1.11 -21.05 -7.05
C ARG A 209 -0.89 -19.57 -6.70
N LEU A 210 -1.29 -18.65 -7.58
CA LEU A 210 -1.20 -17.21 -7.32
C LEU A 210 -2.10 -16.77 -6.15
N GLU A 211 -3.35 -17.25 -6.09
CA GLU A 211 -4.26 -16.95 -4.97
C GLU A 211 -3.69 -17.44 -3.63
N ARG A 212 -3.10 -18.64 -3.62
CA ARG A 212 -2.40 -19.21 -2.46
C ARG A 212 -1.21 -18.34 -2.06
N ALA A 213 -0.37 -17.95 -3.02
CA ALA A 213 0.81 -17.12 -2.77
C ALA A 213 0.45 -15.73 -2.19
N ILE A 214 -0.60 -15.08 -2.70
CA ILE A 214 -1.10 -13.80 -2.16
C ILE A 214 -1.46 -13.94 -0.69
N ARG A 215 -2.27 -14.95 -0.35
CA ARG A 215 -2.72 -15.18 1.02
C ARG A 215 -1.58 -15.57 1.95
N LEU A 216 -0.68 -16.46 1.51
CA LEU A 216 0.51 -16.85 2.27
C LEU A 216 1.44 -15.65 2.51
N GLY A 217 1.65 -14.82 1.49
CA GLY A 217 2.46 -13.60 1.58
C GLY A 217 1.91 -12.61 2.58
N TYR A 218 0.59 -12.40 2.59
CA TYR A 218 -0.06 -11.56 3.59
C TYR A 218 0.05 -12.18 4.99
N SER A 219 -0.32 -13.46 5.14
CA SER A 219 -0.30 -14.17 6.43
C SER A 219 1.08 -14.19 7.08
N TYR A 220 2.14 -14.49 6.31
CA TYR A 220 3.51 -14.43 6.82
C TYR A 220 3.96 -12.99 7.04
N GLY A 221 3.62 -12.08 6.13
CA GLY A 221 4.03 -10.68 6.24
C GLY A 221 3.49 -9.97 7.48
N LEU A 222 2.34 -10.38 8.04
CA LEU A 222 1.77 -9.82 9.27
C LEU A 222 2.68 -9.94 10.50
N THR A 223 3.64 -10.88 10.50
CA THR A 223 4.58 -11.02 11.62
C THR A 223 5.47 -9.78 11.78
N TYR A 224 5.65 -8.98 10.73
CA TYR A 224 6.42 -7.75 10.86
C TYR A 224 5.66 -6.66 11.64
N PRO A 225 4.49 -6.16 11.20
CA PRO A 225 3.78 -5.15 11.95
C PRO A 225 3.31 -5.63 13.32
N PHE A 226 2.83 -6.87 13.44
CA PHE A 226 2.10 -7.30 14.64
C PHE A 226 2.87 -8.25 15.56
N ILE A 227 4.11 -8.61 15.22
CA ILE A 227 5.00 -9.30 16.14
C ILE A 227 6.27 -8.48 16.33
N ASP A 228 7.03 -8.26 15.26
CA ASP A 228 8.32 -7.57 15.27
C ASP A 228 8.19 -6.12 15.75
N ASP A 229 7.56 -5.26 14.94
CA ASP A 229 7.43 -3.83 15.21
C ASP A 229 6.60 -3.57 16.50
N LEU A 230 5.61 -4.42 16.81
CA LEU A 230 4.80 -4.27 18.02
C LEU A 230 5.59 -4.55 19.30
N LEU A 231 6.40 -5.62 19.34
CA LEU A 231 7.25 -5.96 20.49
C LEU A 231 8.40 -4.96 20.68
N ASP A 232 8.92 -4.41 19.58
CA ASP A 232 10.00 -3.41 19.61
C ASP A 232 9.47 -2.00 19.97
N SER A 233 8.18 -1.75 19.76
CA SER A 233 7.56 -0.48 20.13
C SER A 233 7.39 -0.29 21.64
N ARG A 234 6.99 0.92 22.04
CA ARG A 234 6.58 1.27 23.41
C ARG A 234 5.07 1.13 23.65
N VAL A 235 4.33 0.51 22.72
CA VAL A 235 2.87 0.37 22.78
C VAL A 235 2.45 -0.61 23.88
N LEU A 236 3.19 -1.70 24.05
CA LEU A 236 2.96 -2.68 25.11
C LEU A 236 3.89 -2.41 26.30
N SER A 237 3.37 -2.57 27.52
CA SER A 237 4.21 -2.61 28.73
C SER A 237 5.08 -3.88 28.76
N GLU A 238 6.15 -3.91 29.56
CA GLU A 238 7.06 -5.07 29.63
C GLU A 238 6.35 -6.37 30.05
N ASP A 239 5.37 -6.30 30.96
CA ASP A 239 4.56 -7.46 31.34
C ASP A 239 3.65 -7.93 30.17
N GLU A 240 3.10 -6.99 29.41
CA GLU A 240 2.29 -7.27 28.22
C GLU A 240 3.11 -7.84 27.07
N LYS A 241 4.35 -7.35 26.87
CA LYS A 241 5.31 -7.92 25.91
C LYS A 241 5.63 -9.35 26.27
N LYS A 242 5.93 -9.63 27.55
CA LYS A 242 6.19 -11.00 28.02
C LYS A 242 4.99 -11.91 27.79
N GLN A 243 3.79 -11.47 28.14
CA GLN A 243 2.56 -12.22 27.89
C GLN A 243 2.34 -12.48 26.38
N PHE A 244 2.63 -11.50 25.52
CA PHE A 244 2.52 -11.65 24.08
C PHE A 244 3.55 -12.64 23.51
N SER A 245 4.81 -12.54 23.94
CA SER A 245 5.87 -13.46 23.57
C SER A 245 5.55 -14.90 24.00
N GLU A 246 5.00 -15.10 25.20
CA GLU A 246 4.55 -16.41 25.67
C GLU A 246 3.43 -17.01 24.78
N LEU A 247 2.49 -16.19 24.28
CA LEU A 247 1.46 -16.63 23.34
C LEU A 247 2.07 -17.11 22.01
N ILE A 248 3.04 -16.37 21.47
CA ILE A 248 3.73 -16.71 20.22
C ILE A 248 4.54 -17.99 20.41
N CYS A 249 5.37 -18.07 21.45
CA CYS A 249 6.15 -19.26 21.80
C CYS A 249 5.25 -20.49 21.98
N THR A 250 4.13 -20.37 22.69
CA THR A 250 3.19 -21.49 22.85
C THR A 250 2.59 -21.91 21.51
N THR A 251 2.27 -20.96 20.64
CA THR A 251 1.74 -21.25 19.30
C THR A 251 2.75 -22.02 18.45
N LEU A 252 4.02 -21.58 18.43
CA LEU A 252 5.08 -22.20 17.64
C LEU A 252 5.47 -23.59 18.16
N THR A 253 5.44 -23.80 19.48
CA THR A 253 5.84 -25.07 20.10
C THR A 253 4.73 -26.13 20.11
N THR A 254 3.46 -25.72 20.22
CA THR A 254 2.30 -26.64 20.27
C THR A 254 1.52 -26.72 18.95
N GLY A 255 1.85 -25.85 17.99
CA GLY A 255 1.11 -25.68 16.73
C GLY A 255 -0.35 -25.26 16.90
N SER A 256 -0.71 -24.69 18.05
CA SER A 256 -2.08 -24.32 18.40
C SER A 256 -2.11 -22.94 19.05
N VAL A 257 -2.96 -22.05 18.53
CA VAL A 257 -3.07 -20.67 19.03
C VAL A 257 -3.82 -20.65 20.36
N PRO A 258 -3.20 -20.21 21.49
CA PRO A 258 -3.89 -20.12 22.77
C PRO A 258 -4.97 -19.03 22.78
N PRO A 259 -5.96 -19.10 23.68
CA PRO A 259 -6.88 -17.99 23.90
C PRO A 259 -6.13 -16.77 24.46
N LEU A 260 -6.62 -15.58 24.15
CA LEU A 260 -5.97 -14.30 24.45
C LEU A 260 -5.70 -14.06 25.95
N GLY A 261 -6.54 -14.60 26.85
CA GLY A 261 -6.37 -14.40 28.30
C GLY A 261 -6.87 -13.03 28.76
N ARG A 262 -6.32 -12.51 29.87
CA ARG A 262 -6.67 -11.20 30.45
C ARG A 262 -5.66 -10.15 30.02
N TRP A 263 -6.14 -8.97 29.63
CA TRP A 263 -5.35 -7.81 29.20
C TRP A 263 -5.91 -6.53 29.80
N GLN A 264 -5.11 -5.47 29.83
CA GLN A 264 -5.58 -4.15 30.29
C GLN A 264 -6.67 -3.60 29.35
N ARG A 265 -7.63 -2.87 29.91
CA ARG A 265 -8.80 -2.40 29.15
C ARG A 265 -8.44 -1.44 28.00
N ALA A 266 -7.37 -0.66 28.15
CA ALA A 266 -6.91 0.29 27.15
C ALA A 266 -6.35 -0.39 25.89
N ILE A 267 -5.58 -1.47 26.05
CA ILE A 267 -4.93 -2.20 24.95
C ILE A 267 -5.83 -3.28 24.34
N LEU A 268 -6.88 -3.69 25.05
CA LEU A 268 -7.74 -4.81 24.69
C LEU A 268 -8.28 -4.76 23.24
N PRO A 269 -8.73 -3.62 22.68
CA PRO A 269 -9.19 -3.57 21.29
C PRO A 269 -8.08 -3.93 20.28
N LEU A 270 -6.90 -3.34 20.45
CA LEU A 270 -5.74 -3.58 19.59
C LEU A 270 -5.33 -5.05 19.64
N ILE A 271 -5.09 -5.58 20.85
CA ILE A 271 -4.57 -6.94 21.00
C ILE A 271 -5.61 -7.99 20.58
N THR A 272 -6.91 -7.68 20.69
CA THR A 272 -7.98 -8.55 20.17
C THR A 272 -7.94 -8.62 18.64
N TYR A 273 -7.76 -7.48 17.97
CA TYR A 273 -7.60 -7.45 16.52
C TYR A 273 -6.34 -8.22 16.09
N VAL A 274 -5.20 -7.88 16.68
CA VAL A 274 -3.90 -8.53 16.40
C VAL A 274 -3.97 -10.05 16.60
N HIS A 275 -4.52 -10.50 17.73
CA HIS A 275 -4.66 -11.93 18.02
C HIS A 275 -5.54 -12.66 17.02
N ASN A 276 -6.69 -12.08 16.64
CA ASN A 276 -7.57 -12.69 15.66
C ASN A 276 -6.91 -12.78 14.28
N GLU A 277 -6.25 -11.71 13.83
CA GLU A 277 -5.63 -11.63 12.52
C GLU A 277 -4.42 -12.59 12.42
N LEU A 278 -3.56 -12.62 13.44
CA LEU A 278 -2.45 -13.58 13.51
C LEU A 278 -2.93 -15.03 13.65
N ARG A 279 -4.05 -15.27 14.35
CA ARG A 279 -4.64 -16.61 14.44
C ARG A 279 -5.14 -17.09 13.09
N GLU A 280 -5.86 -16.25 12.35
CA GLU A 280 -6.32 -16.56 10.99
C GLU A 280 -5.13 -16.84 10.06
N ALA A 281 -4.11 -15.99 10.11
CA ALA A 281 -2.88 -16.16 9.34
C ALA A 281 -2.17 -17.48 9.65
N PHE A 282 -1.98 -17.81 10.93
CA PHE A 282 -1.33 -19.05 11.35
C PHE A 282 -2.14 -20.29 10.94
N HIS A 283 -3.46 -20.27 11.11
CA HIS A 283 -4.32 -21.36 10.66
C HIS A 283 -4.29 -21.54 9.14
N TYR A 284 -4.26 -20.44 8.38
CA TYR A 284 -4.14 -20.50 6.94
C TYR A 284 -2.81 -21.12 6.53
N ILE A 285 -1.68 -20.65 7.08
CA ILE A 285 -0.35 -21.24 6.82
C ILE A 285 -0.37 -22.74 7.17
N LYS A 286 -0.81 -23.11 8.37
CA LYS A 286 -0.87 -24.51 8.84
C LYS A 286 -1.69 -25.41 7.90
N ALA A 287 -2.81 -24.92 7.37
CA ALA A 287 -3.65 -25.67 6.43
C ALA A 287 -2.99 -25.91 5.06
N GLN A 288 -1.95 -25.15 4.71
CA GLN A 288 -1.17 -25.33 3.48
C GLN A 288 0.03 -26.27 3.65
N GLN A 289 0.25 -26.82 4.85
CA GLN A 289 1.42 -27.63 5.19
C GLN A 289 1.08 -29.12 5.28
N THR A 290 2.04 -29.96 4.87
CA THR A 290 2.07 -31.39 5.21
C THR A 290 2.61 -31.56 6.64
N PRO A 291 2.42 -32.73 7.30
CA PRO A 291 2.99 -32.97 8.63
C PRO A 291 4.51 -32.72 8.67
N GLU A 292 5.24 -33.15 7.64
CA GLU A 292 6.70 -32.98 7.54
C GLU A 292 7.10 -31.52 7.34
N THR A 293 6.41 -30.79 6.46
CA THR A 293 6.73 -29.38 6.20
C THR A 293 6.25 -28.45 7.33
N LEU A 294 5.21 -28.85 8.07
CA LEU A 294 4.74 -28.13 9.25
C LEU A 294 5.78 -28.14 10.36
N ALA A 295 6.40 -29.29 10.65
CA ALA A 295 7.46 -29.38 11.66
C ALA A 295 8.63 -28.45 11.30
N SER A 296 9.10 -28.51 10.04
CA SER A 296 10.16 -27.64 9.55
C SER A 296 9.79 -26.15 9.62
N PHE A 297 8.56 -25.79 9.27
CA PHE A 297 8.06 -24.41 9.39
C PHE A 297 8.07 -23.94 10.86
N LEU A 298 7.56 -24.74 11.79
CA LEU A 298 7.50 -24.39 13.21
C LEU A 298 8.90 -24.26 13.82
N GLU A 299 9.83 -25.14 13.46
CA GLU A 299 11.23 -25.06 13.89
C GLU A 299 11.90 -23.77 13.40
N GLN A 300 11.79 -23.45 12.11
CA GLN A 300 12.39 -22.23 11.54
C GLN A 300 11.74 -20.95 12.11
N ALA A 301 10.42 -20.95 12.29
CA ALA A 301 9.70 -19.84 12.90
C ALA A 301 10.08 -19.65 14.37
N TYR A 302 10.27 -20.74 15.13
CA TYR A 302 10.72 -20.69 16.51
C TYR A 302 12.15 -20.17 16.61
N VAL A 303 13.09 -20.67 15.79
CA VAL A 303 14.48 -20.17 15.76
C VAL A 303 14.52 -18.68 15.44
N PHE A 304 13.75 -18.26 14.43
CA PHE A 304 13.63 -16.84 14.07
C PHE A 304 13.14 -16.02 15.27
N PHE A 305 11.99 -16.36 15.84
CA PHE A 305 11.40 -15.61 16.95
C PHE A 305 12.31 -15.58 18.18
N GLN A 306 12.85 -16.72 18.58
CA GLN A 306 13.73 -16.82 19.75
C GLN A 306 15.02 -16.01 19.58
N SER A 307 15.60 -15.96 18.36
CA SER A 307 16.77 -15.13 18.10
C SER A 307 16.48 -13.63 18.21
N GLN A 308 15.26 -13.18 17.92
CA GLN A 308 14.81 -11.80 18.13
C GLN A 308 14.60 -11.50 19.62
N GLU A 309 14.05 -12.44 20.39
CA GLU A 309 13.90 -12.29 21.84
C GLU A 309 15.26 -12.15 22.54
N VAL A 310 16.26 -12.92 22.11
CA VAL A 310 17.64 -12.80 22.61
C VAL A 310 18.21 -11.42 22.32
N ASP A 311 17.96 -10.85 21.13
CA ASP A 311 18.40 -9.49 20.79
C ASP A 311 17.67 -8.41 21.59
N ARG A 312 16.35 -8.54 21.82
CA ARG A 312 15.53 -7.58 22.58
C ARG A 312 15.96 -7.43 24.04
N GLN A 313 16.58 -8.45 24.63
CA GLN A 313 17.03 -8.42 26.02
C GLN A 313 18.39 -7.74 26.21
N LYS A 314 19.07 -7.37 25.13
CA LYS A 314 20.40 -6.76 25.22
C LYS A 314 20.32 -5.29 25.60
N ASP A 315 21.23 -4.85 26.45
CA ASP A 315 21.41 -3.45 26.82
C ASP A 315 22.74 -2.93 26.26
N LEU A 316 22.69 -1.81 25.55
CA LEU A 316 23.89 -1.19 24.97
C LEU A 316 24.92 -0.79 26.05
N ASN A 317 24.50 -0.58 27.30
CA ASN A 317 25.37 -0.26 28.41
C ASN A 317 26.10 -1.49 28.99
N ASP A 318 25.66 -2.71 28.68
CA ASP A 318 26.30 -3.94 29.13
C ASP A 318 27.60 -4.19 28.36
N SER A 319 28.73 -3.85 28.98
CA SER A 319 30.05 -4.05 28.39
C SER A 319 30.56 -5.50 28.41
N SER A 320 29.75 -6.50 28.78
CA SER A 320 30.21 -7.89 28.95
C SER A 320 29.96 -8.82 27.76
N TYR A 321 29.12 -8.44 26.79
CA TYR A 321 28.81 -9.31 25.65
C TYR A 321 30.07 -9.74 24.87
N THR A 322 30.04 -11.00 24.46
CA THR A 322 31.03 -11.63 23.59
C THR A 322 30.70 -11.39 22.11
N ASN A 323 31.68 -11.56 21.23
CA ASN A 323 31.39 -11.48 19.79
C ASN A 323 30.36 -12.55 19.36
N GLU A 324 30.37 -13.75 19.95
CA GLU A 324 29.37 -14.78 19.63
C GLU A 324 27.95 -14.32 19.99
N GLU A 325 27.74 -13.74 21.17
CA GLU A 325 26.45 -13.18 21.59
C GLU A 325 25.97 -12.03 20.69
N LEU A 326 26.88 -11.27 20.09
CA LEU A 326 26.55 -10.17 19.18
C LEU A 326 26.19 -10.66 17.76
N TYR A 327 26.87 -11.68 17.24
CA TYR A 327 26.74 -12.07 15.83
C TYR A 327 25.86 -13.31 15.61
N ILE A 328 25.84 -14.30 16.51
CA ILE A 328 25.06 -15.54 16.31
C ILE A 328 23.56 -15.26 16.19
N PRO A 329 22.91 -14.49 17.09
CA PRO A 329 21.49 -14.17 16.95
C PRO A 329 21.19 -13.42 15.64
N VAL A 330 22.10 -12.56 15.20
CA VAL A 330 22.00 -11.82 13.93
C VAL A 330 22.04 -12.75 12.72
N ILE A 331 22.92 -13.77 12.74
CA ILE A 331 22.96 -14.82 11.71
C ILE A 331 21.65 -15.62 11.71
N LEU A 332 21.17 -16.02 12.89
CA LEU A 332 19.95 -16.82 13.03
C LEU A 332 18.70 -16.06 12.55
N LYS A 333 18.47 -14.83 13.01
CA LYS A 333 17.30 -14.04 12.61
C LYS A 333 17.30 -13.74 11.11
N SER A 334 18.45 -13.36 10.57
CA SER A 334 18.54 -12.97 9.16
C SER A 334 18.41 -14.18 8.22
N SER A 335 18.94 -15.34 8.57
CA SER A 335 18.80 -16.57 7.76
C SER A 335 17.40 -17.18 7.85
N SER A 336 16.86 -17.30 9.07
CA SER A 336 15.60 -18.02 9.33
C SER A 336 14.40 -17.32 8.67
N SER A 337 14.34 -15.98 8.66
CA SER A 337 13.28 -15.24 7.95
C SER A 337 13.13 -15.65 6.49
N ARG A 338 14.24 -15.92 5.80
CA ARG A 338 14.24 -16.31 4.39
C ARG A 338 13.92 -17.80 4.21
N LEU A 339 14.37 -18.64 5.13
CA LEU A 339 14.06 -20.08 5.12
C LEU A 339 12.57 -20.34 5.36
N ILE A 340 11.90 -19.52 6.21
CA ILE A 340 10.46 -19.64 6.47
C ILE A 340 9.65 -19.47 5.19
N VAL A 341 9.99 -18.50 4.32
CA VAL A 341 9.27 -18.27 3.06
C VAL A 341 9.25 -19.53 2.18
N ARG A 342 10.37 -20.25 2.12
CA ARG A 342 10.47 -21.49 1.35
C ARG A 342 9.61 -22.61 1.96
N SER A 343 9.64 -22.76 3.28
CA SER A 343 8.80 -23.73 4.00
C SER A 343 7.31 -23.42 3.82
N VAL A 344 6.95 -22.14 3.81
CA VAL A 344 5.57 -21.68 3.57
C VAL A 344 5.07 -22.08 2.18
N LEU A 345 5.93 -22.03 1.16
CA LEU A 345 5.55 -22.32 -0.24
C LEU A 345 5.60 -23.81 -0.63
N ASN A 346 6.21 -24.69 0.18
CA ASN A 346 6.49 -26.10 -0.18
C ASN A 346 7.31 -26.24 -1.48
N SER A 347 8.28 -25.34 -1.70
CA SER A 347 9.10 -25.35 -2.92
C SER A 347 10.04 -26.57 -2.98
N GLY A 348 10.31 -27.08 -4.19
CA GLY A 348 11.12 -28.29 -4.41
C GLY A 348 12.56 -28.22 -3.87
N LYS A 349 13.22 -29.38 -3.74
CA LYS A 349 14.60 -29.53 -3.26
C LYS A 349 15.62 -29.00 -4.28
N ASP A 350 15.97 -27.72 -4.17
CA ASP A 350 17.26 -27.18 -4.58
C ASP A 350 18.26 -27.43 -3.43
N ASP A 351 19.16 -28.39 -3.64
CA ASP A 351 20.13 -28.89 -2.65
C ASP A 351 21.13 -27.80 -2.19
N GLY A 352 21.22 -26.66 -2.90
CA GLY A 352 22.09 -25.54 -2.53
C GLY A 352 21.36 -24.32 -1.98
N PHE A 353 20.03 -24.22 -2.10
CA PHE A 353 19.28 -23.02 -1.67
C PHE A 353 19.42 -22.77 -0.17
N ASP A 354 19.24 -23.79 0.68
CA ASP A 354 19.22 -23.57 2.14
C ASP A 354 20.57 -23.03 2.62
N SER A 355 21.66 -23.52 2.02
CA SER A 355 23.01 -23.01 2.27
C SER A 355 23.18 -21.58 1.74
N ARG A 356 22.84 -21.31 0.47
CA ARG A 356 22.98 -19.96 -0.11
C ARG A 356 22.17 -18.91 0.68
N THR A 357 20.92 -19.23 0.99
CA THR A 357 20.01 -18.36 1.76
C THR A 357 20.49 -18.13 3.18
N PHE A 358 21.02 -19.18 3.84
CA PHE A 358 21.56 -19.08 5.19
C PHE A 358 22.74 -18.10 5.27
N TYR A 359 23.74 -18.27 4.39
CA TYR A 359 24.95 -17.43 4.41
C TYR A 359 24.68 -15.99 3.92
N TYR A 360 23.71 -15.80 3.00
CA TYR A 360 23.36 -14.47 2.47
C TYR A 360 22.60 -13.59 3.47
N GLY A 361 22.03 -14.17 4.54
CA GLY A 361 21.22 -13.44 5.52
C GLY A 361 21.99 -12.28 6.18
N ILE A 362 23.13 -12.60 6.78
CA ILE A 362 23.96 -11.64 7.54
C ILE A 362 24.54 -10.52 6.66
N TYR A 363 24.79 -10.78 5.37
CA TYR A 363 25.27 -9.77 4.43
C TYR A 363 24.31 -8.57 4.35
N ASN A 364 23.00 -8.83 4.22
CA ASN A 364 22.04 -7.74 4.17
C ASN A 364 21.85 -7.10 5.54
N GLN A 365 21.83 -7.90 6.62
CA GLN A 365 21.64 -7.38 7.96
C GLN A 365 22.75 -6.41 8.36
N LEU A 366 24.02 -6.75 8.13
CA LEU A 366 25.14 -5.82 8.39
C LEU A 366 25.12 -4.58 7.49
N ALA A 367 24.63 -4.70 6.25
CA ALA A 367 24.47 -3.55 5.36
C ALA A 367 23.37 -2.59 5.84
N ASP A 368 22.26 -3.14 6.34
CA ASP A 368 21.14 -2.39 6.89
C ASP A 368 21.52 -1.77 8.25
N ASP A 369 22.14 -2.52 9.16
CA ASP A 369 22.65 -2.00 10.46
C ASP A 369 23.68 -0.86 10.25
N PHE A 370 24.57 -0.97 9.24
CA PHE A 370 25.49 0.13 8.92
C PHE A 370 24.75 1.34 8.36
N ALA A 371 23.69 1.10 7.60
CA ALA A 371 22.86 2.18 7.09
C ALA A 371 22.13 2.88 8.26
N ASP A 372 21.58 2.13 9.20
CA ASP A 372 20.72 2.68 10.24
C ASP A 372 21.44 2.95 11.57
N LEU A 373 22.77 2.75 11.59
CA LEU A 373 23.69 2.97 12.72
C LEU A 373 23.32 4.10 13.69
N PHE A 374 23.06 5.30 13.19
CA PHE A 374 22.78 6.44 14.07
C PHE A 374 21.36 6.42 14.64
N ALA A 375 20.38 5.92 13.86
CA ALA A 375 19.01 5.75 14.35
C ALA A 375 18.98 4.63 15.41
N ASP A 376 19.63 3.50 15.12
CA ASP A 376 19.75 2.38 16.07
C ASP A 376 20.47 2.79 17.36
N LEU A 377 21.49 3.66 17.25
CA LEU A 377 22.19 4.20 18.41
C LEU A 377 21.30 5.12 19.26
N GLU A 378 20.48 5.95 18.62
CA GLU A 378 19.50 6.82 19.31
C GLU A 378 18.41 6.00 20.00
N ASP A 379 17.98 4.90 19.39
CA ASP A 379 16.98 3.96 19.92
C ASP A 379 17.57 3.02 20.99
N GLY A 380 18.89 3.00 21.17
CA GLY A 380 19.59 2.12 22.12
C GLY A 380 19.65 0.66 21.68
N ALA A 381 19.38 0.37 20.40
CA ALA A 381 19.40 -0.98 19.86
C ALA A 381 20.82 -1.56 19.87
N VAL A 382 20.96 -2.82 20.29
CA VAL A 382 22.25 -3.52 20.34
C VAL A 382 22.48 -4.28 19.03
N THR A 383 23.18 -3.62 18.10
CA THR A 383 23.67 -4.21 16.85
C THR A 383 25.20 -4.37 16.93
N PRO A 384 25.82 -5.19 16.06
CA PRO A 384 27.28 -5.26 16.00
C PRO A 384 27.95 -3.89 15.81
N TYR A 385 27.32 -2.97 15.06
CA TYR A 385 27.84 -1.63 14.84
C TYR A 385 27.64 -0.69 16.02
N THR A 386 26.45 -0.63 16.63
CA THR A 386 26.21 0.25 17.78
C THR A 386 27.03 -0.21 18.98
N TYR A 387 27.12 -1.52 19.22
CA TYR A 387 27.91 -2.07 20.32
C TYR A 387 29.41 -1.78 20.16
N TYR A 388 29.96 -2.01 18.96
CA TYR A 388 31.35 -1.68 18.68
C TYR A 388 31.60 -0.19 18.90
N LEU A 389 30.74 0.70 18.35
CA LEU A 389 30.88 2.14 18.48
C LEU A 389 30.89 2.61 19.95
N THR A 390 30.12 1.96 20.81
CA THR A 390 30.04 2.28 22.24
C THR A 390 31.26 1.77 23.02
N HIS A 391 31.76 0.57 22.73
CA HIS A 391 32.73 -0.12 23.61
C HIS A 391 34.15 -0.29 23.04
N TYR A 392 34.41 -0.01 21.76
CA TYR A 392 35.71 -0.31 21.10
C TYR A 392 36.94 0.31 21.76
N ARG A 393 36.78 1.42 22.50
CA ARG A 393 37.89 2.07 23.22
C ARG A 393 38.35 1.29 24.44
N ALA A 394 37.43 0.56 25.09
CA ALA A 394 37.70 -0.21 26.30
C ALA A 394 37.87 -1.71 26.02
N ARG A 395 37.21 -2.21 24.97
CA ARG A 395 37.22 -3.63 24.57
C ARG A 395 37.94 -3.81 23.23
N HIS A 396 39.23 -4.14 23.29
CA HIS A 396 40.07 -4.38 22.11
C HIS A 396 39.87 -5.77 21.46
N ASP A 397 39.13 -6.65 22.13
CA ASP A 397 38.77 -7.99 21.66
C ASP A 397 37.54 -7.98 20.72
N LEU A 398 36.85 -6.85 20.58
CA LEU A 398 35.69 -6.73 19.70
C LEU A 398 36.13 -6.77 18.23
N LEU A 399 35.41 -7.57 17.44
CA LEU A 399 35.56 -7.55 16.00
C LEU A 399 34.98 -6.28 15.41
N ASN A 400 35.73 -5.65 14.50
CA ASN A 400 35.22 -4.55 13.71
C ASN A 400 34.12 -5.07 12.75
N PRO A 401 32.84 -4.66 12.93
CA PRO A 401 31.72 -5.15 12.12
C PRO A 401 31.84 -4.82 10.63
N PHE A 402 32.60 -3.77 10.30
CA PHE A 402 32.89 -3.43 8.92
C PHE A 402 33.88 -4.41 8.27
N GLU A 403 34.86 -4.92 9.03
CA GLU A 403 35.75 -6.00 8.56
C GLU A 403 34.97 -7.32 8.40
N VAL A 404 34.06 -7.62 9.33
CA VAL A 404 33.17 -8.79 9.22
C VAL A 404 32.28 -8.68 7.98
N TYR A 405 31.73 -7.50 7.68
CA TYR A 405 30.92 -7.27 6.48
C TYR A 405 31.68 -7.64 5.18
N TRP A 406 32.94 -7.22 5.05
CA TRP A 406 33.76 -7.57 3.88
C TRP A 406 34.16 -9.05 3.86
N THR A 407 34.38 -9.64 5.04
CA THR A 407 34.64 -11.07 5.16
C THR A 407 33.45 -11.90 4.69
N VAL A 408 32.23 -11.49 5.06
CA VAL A 408 30.98 -12.10 4.57
C VAL A 408 30.88 -11.99 3.04
N ILE A 409 31.24 -10.84 2.45
CA ILE A 409 31.26 -10.66 0.99
C ILE A 409 32.22 -11.65 0.32
N VAL A 410 33.44 -11.79 0.85
CA VAL A 410 34.44 -12.75 0.34
C VAL A 410 33.92 -14.18 0.43
N HIS A 411 33.37 -14.56 1.58
CA HIS A 411 32.77 -15.89 1.79
C HIS A 411 31.62 -16.15 0.80
N LEU A 412 30.72 -15.19 0.61
CA LEU A 412 29.64 -15.30 -0.36
C LEU A 412 30.16 -15.51 -1.78
N ILE A 413 31.13 -14.70 -2.21
CA ILE A 413 31.67 -14.79 -3.58
C ILE A 413 32.36 -16.13 -3.81
N HIS A 414 33.26 -16.53 -2.92
CA HIS A 414 34.16 -17.66 -3.16
C HIS A 414 33.62 -19.00 -2.67
N ASP A 415 33.06 -19.04 -1.46
CA ASP A 415 32.65 -20.29 -0.81
C ASP A 415 31.20 -20.66 -1.13
N VAL A 416 30.33 -19.65 -1.36
CA VAL A 416 28.89 -19.87 -1.61
C VAL A 416 28.55 -19.86 -3.11
N TYR A 417 29.09 -18.89 -3.86
CA TYR A 417 28.84 -18.73 -5.30
C TYR A 417 30.02 -19.20 -6.18
N GLY A 418 31.01 -19.90 -5.62
CA GLY A 418 32.06 -20.58 -6.39
C GLY A 418 32.92 -19.63 -7.25
N SER A 419 33.13 -18.40 -6.81
CA SER A 419 33.82 -17.32 -7.55
C SER A 419 33.15 -16.93 -8.87
N ASN A 420 31.84 -17.12 -8.99
CA ASN A 420 31.09 -16.76 -10.18
C ASN A 420 31.28 -15.26 -10.53
N PRO A 421 31.69 -14.93 -11.78
CA PRO A 421 31.96 -13.54 -12.16
C PRO A 421 30.77 -12.59 -12.02
N LYS A 422 29.56 -13.07 -12.34
CA LYS A 422 28.33 -12.27 -12.28
C LYS A 422 27.86 -12.06 -10.85
N ALA A 423 27.88 -13.10 -10.01
CA ALA A 423 27.57 -13.01 -8.58
C ALA A 423 28.52 -12.04 -7.87
N ARG A 424 29.83 -12.12 -8.16
CA ARG A 424 30.82 -11.16 -7.68
C ARG A 424 30.47 -9.74 -8.09
N GLU A 425 30.15 -9.52 -9.37
CA GLU A 425 29.79 -8.20 -9.88
C GLU A 425 28.56 -7.63 -9.16
N VAL A 426 27.49 -8.41 -9.05
CA VAL A 426 26.24 -8.01 -8.40
C VAL A 426 26.42 -7.72 -6.91
N ILE A 427 27.15 -8.57 -6.17
CA ILE A 427 27.40 -8.40 -4.73
C ILE A 427 28.24 -7.14 -4.47
N LEU A 428 29.30 -6.94 -5.25
CA LEU A 428 30.16 -5.76 -5.11
C LEU A 428 29.44 -4.48 -5.52
N ASP A 429 28.66 -4.50 -6.60
CA ASP A 429 27.80 -3.37 -6.99
C ASP A 429 26.87 -2.98 -5.86
N ARG A 430 26.25 -3.97 -5.20
CA ARG A 430 25.33 -3.74 -4.09
C ARG A 430 26.03 -3.12 -2.88
N ALA A 431 27.21 -3.65 -2.51
CA ALA A 431 28.01 -3.15 -1.40
C ALA A 431 28.49 -1.70 -1.65
N ILE A 432 29.06 -1.45 -2.83
CA ILE A 432 29.56 -0.11 -3.21
C ILE A 432 28.42 0.91 -3.33
N ASN A 433 27.27 0.52 -3.89
CA ASN A 433 26.09 1.36 -3.93
C ASN A 433 25.55 1.67 -2.51
N GLY A 434 25.63 0.71 -1.58
CA GLY A 434 25.32 0.94 -0.17
C GLY A 434 26.17 2.08 0.43
N LEU A 435 27.49 1.98 0.28
CA LEU A 435 28.43 3.00 0.77
C LEU A 435 28.22 4.37 0.14
N LYS A 436 27.97 4.40 -1.18
CA LYS A 436 27.70 5.64 -1.91
C LYS A 436 26.46 6.36 -1.35
N ARG A 437 25.37 5.63 -1.11
CA ARG A 437 24.15 6.18 -0.51
C ARG A 437 24.34 6.60 0.94
N SER A 438 25.10 5.85 1.73
CA SER A 438 25.45 6.26 3.11
C SER A 438 26.21 7.59 3.11
N LYS A 439 27.14 7.79 2.17
CA LYS A 439 27.85 9.06 1.99
C LYS A 439 26.93 10.21 1.57
N GLU A 440 25.96 9.95 0.70
CA GLU A 440 24.95 10.94 0.31
C GLU A 440 24.04 11.33 1.49
N ARG A 441 23.63 10.37 2.33
CA ARG A 441 22.75 10.60 3.49
C ARG A 441 23.46 11.28 4.66
N LEU A 442 24.68 10.85 5.01
CA LEU A 442 25.42 11.38 6.17
C LEU A 442 26.16 12.69 5.86
N GLY A 443 26.37 13.01 4.58
CA GLY A 443 27.26 14.07 4.16
C GLY A 443 28.74 13.66 4.21
N LYS A 444 29.60 14.44 3.55
CA LYS A 444 31.01 14.06 3.30
C LYS A 444 31.87 13.99 4.55
N GLU A 445 31.60 14.82 5.55
CA GLU A 445 32.41 14.93 6.77
C GLU A 445 32.08 13.79 7.74
N LYS A 446 30.81 13.68 8.16
CA LYS A 446 30.34 12.59 9.03
C LYS A 446 30.60 11.20 8.43
N TYR A 447 30.43 11.02 7.12
CA TYR A 447 30.80 9.77 6.46
C TYR A 447 32.29 9.46 6.59
N ARG A 448 33.17 10.47 6.50
CA ARG A 448 34.61 10.27 6.65
C ARG A 448 34.97 9.84 8.06
N GLU A 449 34.40 10.49 9.07
CA GLU A 449 34.59 10.13 10.48
C GLU A 449 34.18 8.68 10.76
N VAL A 450 33.00 8.27 10.26
CA VAL A 450 32.53 6.87 10.37
C VAL A 450 33.49 5.91 9.68
N MET A 451 33.93 6.22 8.47
CA MET A 451 34.85 5.37 7.73
C MET A 451 36.27 5.33 8.31
N GLU A 452 36.71 6.39 9.00
CA GLU A 452 37.97 6.42 9.74
C GLU A 452 37.88 5.56 11.01
N LEU A 453 36.74 5.59 11.70
CA LEU A 453 36.48 4.76 12.89
C LEU A 453 36.43 3.27 12.55
N PHE A 454 35.75 2.92 11.46
CA PHE A 454 35.65 1.55 10.98
C PHE A 454 36.77 1.16 10.02
N ALA A 455 37.80 2.01 9.86
CA ALA A 455 38.88 1.76 8.93
C ALA A 455 39.50 0.40 9.27
N PRO A 456 39.50 -0.56 8.32
CA PRO A 456 40.26 -1.78 8.51
C PRO A 456 41.69 -1.41 8.83
N GLY A 457 42.40 -2.21 9.63
CA GLY A 457 43.78 -1.90 10.03
C GLY A 457 44.82 -1.92 8.89
N SER A 458 44.39 -1.70 7.64
CA SER A 458 45.12 -1.42 6.42
C SER A 458 44.63 -0.09 5.80
N PRO A 459 45.44 0.99 5.88
CA PRO A 459 45.14 2.27 5.25
C PRO A 459 45.03 2.22 3.72
N GLU A 460 45.71 1.27 3.07
CA GLU A 460 45.66 1.03 1.63
C GLU A 460 44.29 0.51 1.20
N PHE A 461 43.78 -0.50 1.92
CA PHE A 461 42.49 -1.11 1.63
C PHE A 461 41.33 -0.14 1.92
N SER A 462 41.43 0.66 3.00
CA SER A 462 40.49 1.75 3.28
C SER A 462 40.42 2.77 2.13
N ARG A 463 41.59 3.17 1.60
CA ARG A 463 41.67 4.05 0.43
C ARG A 463 41.04 3.42 -0.81
N LEU A 464 41.24 2.11 -1.03
CA LEU A 464 40.62 1.39 -2.15
C LEU A 464 39.09 1.45 -2.08
N ILE A 465 38.48 1.09 -0.94
CA ILE A 465 37.02 1.12 -0.76
C ILE A 465 36.47 2.52 -1.01
N GLN A 466 37.08 3.54 -0.40
CA GLN A 466 36.63 4.93 -0.59
C GLN A 466 36.78 5.40 -2.05
N GLN A 467 37.83 4.98 -2.75
CA GLN A 467 37.99 5.24 -4.18
C GLN A 467 36.92 4.55 -5.02
N MET A 468 36.56 3.30 -4.70
CA MET A 468 35.48 2.59 -5.40
C MET A 468 34.14 3.29 -5.17
N ALA A 469 33.76 3.59 -3.93
CA ALA A 469 32.53 4.32 -3.60
C ALA A 469 32.45 5.70 -4.25
N ALA A 470 33.58 6.40 -4.43
CA ALA A 470 33.62 7.73 -5.04
C ALA A 470 33.56 7.69 -6.59
N LYS A 471 34.14 6.67 -7.23
CA LYS A 471 34.31 6.60 -8.70
C LYS A 471 33.34 5.65 -9.39
N ALA A 472 32.61 4.83 -8.64
CA ALA A 472 31.63 3.89 -9.18
C ALA A 472 30.56 4.62 -10.01
N ALA A 473 30.57 4.36 -11.32
CA ALA A 473 29.46 4.65 -12.21
C ALA A 473 28.55 3.42 -12.30
N ASP A 474 27.28 3.63 -12.60
CA ASP A 474 26.34 2.57 -12.95
C ASP A 474 26.26 1.44 -11.92
N VAL A 475 26.11 1.73 -10.61
CA VAL A 475 25.92 0.71 -9.54
C VAL A 475 24.53 0.76 -8.90
N ASP A 476 23.63 1.56 -9.48
CA ASP A 476 22.27 1.75 -8.96
C ASP A 476 21.41 0.50 -9.24
N PHE A 477 20.37 0.27 -8.43
CA PHE A 477 19.46 -0.89 -8.55
C PHE A 477 18.01 -0.44 -8.64
N PHE A 478 17.21 -1.18 -9.41
CA PHE A 478 15.78 -0.93 -9.64
C PHE A 478 14.94 -1.14 -8.38
N ASP A 479 15.24 -2.13 -7.54
CA ASP A 479 14.50 -2.36 -6.29
C ASP A 479 14.49 -1.13 -5.37
N LYS A 480 15.62 -0.42 -5.31
CA LYS A 480 15.76 0.83 -4.54
C LYS A 480 15.00 1.98 -5.21
N LEU A 481 15.09 2.11 -6.54
CA LEU A 481 14.38 3.15 -7.29
C LEU A 481 12.87 3.00 -7.15
N LEU A 482 12.36 1.78 -7.33
CA LEU A 482 10.94 1.45 -7.20
C LEU A 482 10.45 1.73 -5.77
N ARG A 483 11.21 1.30 -4.75
CA ARG A 483 10.89 1.56 -3.36
C ARG A 483 10.80 3.07 -3.06
N ASP A 484 11.78 3.84 -3.52
CA ASP A 484 11.82 5.28 -3.26
C ASP A 484 10.67 5.99 -4.02
N HIS A 485 10.30 5.51 -5.22
CA HIS A 485 9.12 6.00 -5.96
C HIS A 485 7.80 5.65 -5.27
N MET A 486 7.63 4.40 -4.81
CA MET A 486 6.44 3.98 -4.06
C MET A 486 6.26 4.82 -2.79
N LEU A 487 7.35 5.15 -2.10
CA LEU A 487 7.30 6.00 -0.90
C LEU A 487 6.83 7.41 -1.19
N ASP A 488 7.42 8.04 -2.21
CA ASP A 488 7.02 9.36 -2.66
C ASP A 488 5.55 9.37 -3.12
N SER A 489 5.10 8.32 -3.81
CA SER A 489 3.72 8.17 -4.26
C SER A 489 2.74 8.01 -3.09
N LEU A 490 2.99 7.07 -2.17
CA LEU A 490 2.14 6.85 -1.00
C LEU A 490 2.08 8.07 -0.08
N GLN A 491 3.20 8.78 0.10
CA GLN A 491 3.24 10.00 0.90
C GLN A 491 2.45 11.12 0.23
N LYS A 492 2.61 11.33 -1.09
CA LYS A 492 1.83 12.31 -1.85
C LYS A 492 0.35 12.01 -1.84
N GLU A 493 -0.03 10.75 -2.04
CA GLU A 493 -1.42 10.30 -2.00
C GLU A 493 -2.04 10.54 -0.63
N ARG A 494 -1.32 10.20 0.46
CA ARG A 494 -1.78 10.46 1.83
C ARG A 494 -1.98 11.95 2.10
N LEU A 495 -1.00 12.78 1.77
CA LEU A 495 -1.09 14.25 1.92
C LEU A 495 -2.23 14.83 1.07
N GLY A 496 -2.40 14.34 -0.16
CA GLY A 496 -3.47 14.74 -1.06
C GLY A 496 -4.85 14.34 -0.54
N GLN A 497 -5.01 13.14 0.01
CA GLN A 497 -6.24 12.68 0.65
C GLN A 497 -6.57 13.47 1.93
N GLU A 498 -5.55 13.85 2.71
CA GLU A 498 -5.70 14.69 3.90
C GLU A 498 -6.15 16.12 3.53
N ASP A 499 -5.51 16.74 2.54
CA ASP A 499 -5.90 18.04 2.01
C ASP A 499 -7.31 18.01 1.41
N PHE A 500 -7.62 16.98 0.61
CA PHE A 500 -8.96 16.76 0.07
C PHE A 500 -10.01 16.68 1.18
N ARG A 501 -9.78 15.88 2.23
CA ARG A 501 -10.71 15.75 3.36
C ARG A 501 -10.88 17.06 4.11
N TYR A 502 -9.79 17.76 4.38
CA TYR A 502 -9.82 19.08 5.02
C TYR A 502 -10.67 20.08 4.21
N LYS A 503 -10.42 20.17 2.90
CA LYS A 503 -11.18 21.04 1.99
C LYS A 503 -12.65 20.65 1.93
N VAL A 504 -12.98 19.36 1.84
CA VAL A 504 -14.37 18.87 1.88
C VAL A 504 -15.10 19.40 3.13
N GLU A 505 -14.48 19.32 4.31
CA GLU A 505 -15.08 19.80 5.55
C GLU A 505 -15.27 21.34 5.56
N GLU A 506 -14.30 22.10 5.05
CA GLU A 506 -14.42 23.56 4.96
C GLU A 506 -15.50 24.01 3.98
N VAL A 507 -15.56 23.40 2.80
CA VAL A 507 -16.59 23.67 1.79
C VAL A 507 -17.97 23.28 2.34
N GLN A 508 -18.09 22.14 3.00
CA GLN A 508 -19.33 21.70 3.65
C GLN A 508 -19.83 22.70 4.69
N LYS A 509 -18.94 23.26 5.54
CA LYS A 509 -19.30 24.30 6.51
C LYS A 509 -19.83 25.56 5.82
N ARG A 510 -19.15 26.03 4.76
CA ARG A 510 -19.57 27.20 3.99
C ARG A 510 -20.94 27.00 3.34
N ILE A 511 -21.16 25.86 2.70
CA ILE A 511 -22.46 25.51 2.11
C ILE A 511 -23.55 25.53 3.20
N ASN A 512 -23.33 24.87 4.34
CA ASN A 512 -24.32 24.83 5.41
C ASN A 512 -24.73 26.22 5.94
N ASN A 513 -23.82 27.20 5.91
CA ASN A 513 -24.12 28.58 6.35
C ASN A 513 -25.07 29.33 5.40
N VAL A 514 -25.18 28.90 4.13
CA VAL A 514 -25.97 29.60 3.11
C VAL A 514 -27.21 28.82 2.65
N LEU A 515 -27.42 27.58 3.12
CA LEU A 515 -28.55 26.75 2.70
C LEU A 515 -29.91 27.24 3.21
N ARG A 516 -29.95 27.90 4.37
CA ARG A 516 -31.21 28.32 5.00
C ARG A 516 -31.91 29.33 4.10
N ILE A 517 -33.18 29.07 3.81
CA ILE A 517 -34.01 29.97 3.02
C ILE A 517 -34.62 31.01 3.96
N GLU A 518 -34.21 32.27 3.81
CA GLU A 518 -34.64 33.39 4.65
C GLU A 518 -36.04 33.91 4.29
N ASP A 519 -36.64 34.60 5.26
CA ASP A 519 -37.93 35.28 5.08
C ASP A 519 -37.74 36.69 4.54
N LYS A 520 -38.58 37.11 3.59
CA LYS A 520 -38.74 38.52 3.25
C LYS A 520 -40.01 39.13 3.85
N ASP A 521 -40.98 38.32 4.28
CA ASP A 521 -42.28 38.77 4.80
C ASP A 521 -42.64 38.03 6.11
N LEU A 522 -42.24 38.61 7.25
CA LEU A 522 -42.40 38.08 8.62
C LEU A 522 -43.85 37.93 9.12
N LEU A 523 -44.87 38.23 8.31
CA LEU A 523 -46.26 38.43 8.77
C LEU A 523 -47.13 37.16 8.74
N MET A 524 -46.70 36.08 8.08
CA MET A 524 -47.35 34.77 8.18
C MET A 524 -46.30 33.66 8.16
N GLY A 525 -46.31 32.78 9.17
CA GLY A 525 -45.52 31.54 9.13
C GLY A 525 -45.91 30.73 7.90
N GLU A 526 -44.91 30.28 7.13
CA GLU A 526 -45.12 29.59 5.86
C GLU A 526 -44.72 28.10 6.02
N PRO A 527 -45.70 27.19 6.23
CA PRO A 527 -45.41 25.80 6.60
C PRO A 527 -44.53 25.04 5.61
N VAL A 528 -44.63 25.38 4.32
CA VAL A 528 -43.82 24.79 3.24
C VAL A 528 -42.35 25.15 3.38
N ARG A 529 -42.04 26.42 3.67
CA ARG A 529 -40.66 26.87 3.85
C ARG A 529 -40.05 26.33 5.14
N GLU A 530 -40.85 26.25 6.22
CA GLU A 530 -40.40 25.63 7.47
C GLU A 530 -40.06 24.15 7.28
N ALA A 531 -40.92 23.39 6.61
CA ALA A 531 -40.69 21.98 6.29
C ALA A 531 -39.48 21.78 5.35
N ALA A 532 -39.30 22.64 4.35
CA ALA A 532 -38.11 22.65 3.50
C ALA A 532 -36.82 22.92 4.31
N ASN A 533 -36.82 23.97 5.14
CA ASN A 533 -35.69 24.32 6.00
C ASN A 533 -35.41 23.25 7.07
N TYR A 534 -36.43 22.55 7.57
CA TYR A 534 -36.28 21.42 8.49
C TYR A 534 -35.44 20.31 7.84
N SER A 535 -35.76 19.94 6.59
CA SER A 535 -35.01 18.92 5.84
C SER A 535 -33.59 19.37 5.52
N LEU A 536 -33.40 20.62 5.10
CA LEU A 536 -32.07 21.20 4.84
C LEU A 536 -31.19 21.21 6.11
N ALA A 537 -31.78 21.53 7.27
CA ALA A 537 -31.12 21.56 8.57
C ALA A 537 -30.91 20.16 9.20
N ALA A 538 -31.34 19.08 8.55
CA ALA A 538 -31.07 17.71 8.99
C ALA A 538 -29.59 17.28 8.81
N GLY A 539 -28.73 18.18 8.31
CA GLY A 539 -27.32 17.89 8.03
C GLY A 539 -27.17 17.07 6.75
N GLY A 540 -26.06 16.34 6.60
CA GLY A 540 -25.75 15.52 5.41
C GLY A 540 -24.32 15.74 4.92
N LYS A 541 -23.79 14.81 4.10
CA LYS A 541 -22.41 14.87 3.60
C LYS A 541 -22.15 16.01 2.62
N ARG A 542 -23.21 16.56 2.01
CA ARG A 542 -23.15 17.61 0.97
C ARG A 542 -22.22 17.26 -0.19
N LEU A 543 -22.16 15.97 -0.54
CA LEU A 543 -21.16 15.48 -1.50
C LEU A 543 -21.32 16.11 -2.89
N ARG A 544 -22.56 16.24 -3.38
CA ARG A 544 -22.89 16.85 -4.68
C ARG A 544 -22.41 18.29 -4.81
N PRO A 545 -22.81 19.23 -3.92
CA PRO A 545 -22.30 20.60 -4.01
C PRO A 545 -20.79 20.71 -3.70
N VAL A 546 -20.22 19.84 -2.85
CA VAL A 546 -18.76 19.81 -2.66
C VAL A 546 -18.05 19.42 -3.96
N ILE A 547 -18.52 18.41 -4.69
CA ILE A 547 -17.97 18.03 -6.01
C ILE A 547 -18.05 19.21 -6.98
N ALA A 548 -19.20 19.89 -7.04
CA ALA A 548 -19.37 21.03 -7.93
C ALA A 548 -18.44 22.20 -7.58
N TRP A 549 -18.17 22.40 -6.28
CA TRP A 549 -17.20 23.38 -5.82
C TRP A 549 -15.78 23.03 -6.29
N PHE A 550 -15.34 21.78 -6.13
CA PHE A 550 -14.01 21.38 -6.60
C PHE A 550 -13.89 21.52 -8.13
N VAL A 551 -14.91 21.12 -8.88
CA VAL A 551 -14.88 21.28 -10.35
C VAL A 551 -14.85 22.76 -10.73
N GLY A 552 -15.76 23.59 -10.20
CA GLY A 552 -15.82 25.00 -10.56
C GLY A 552 -14.60 25.80 -10.09
N VAL A 553 -14.27 25.70 -8.81
CA VAL A 553 -13.24 26.54 -8.17
C VAL A 553 -11.84 26.00 -8.39
N GLU A 554 -11.59 24.71 -8.12
CA GLU A 554 -10.23 24.15 -8.19
C GLU A 554 -9.84 23.77 -9.61
N ALA A 555 -10.74 23.17 -10.40
CA ALA A 555 -10.42 22.78 -11.78
C ALA A 555 -10.52 23.95 -12.77
N TYR A 556 -11.60 24.72 -12.72
CA TYR A 556 -11.84 25.82 -13.67
C TYR A 556 -11.49 27.22 -13.13
N GLY A 557 -11.04 27.36 -11.88
CA GLY A 557 -10.63 28.65 -11.33
C GLY A 557 -11.78 29.65 -11.15
N MET A 558 -13.03 29.18 -11.07
CA MET A 558 -14.19 30.04 -10.87
C MET A 558 -14.16 30.68 -9.47
N GLU A 559 -14.70 31.89 -9.38
CA GLU A 559 -14.81 32.59 -8.11
C GLU A 559 -15.88 31.91 -7.21
N GLU A 560 -15.51 31.62 -5.97
CA GLU A 560 -16.33 30.82 -5.05
C GLU A 560 -17.69 31.47 -4.75
N THR A 561 -17.73 32.78 -4.50
CA THR A 561 -18.99 33.46 -4.15
C THR A 561 -19.96 33.47 -5.33
N ALA A 562 -19.45 33.54 -6.55
CA ALA A 562 -20.20 33.49 -7.79
C ALA A 562 -20.75 32.09 -8.10
N LEU A 563 -20.09 31.02 -7.62
CA LEU A 563 -20.56 29.65 -7.78
C LEU A 563 -21.59 29.25 -6.73
N MET A 564 -21.67 29.97 -5.61
CA MET A 564 -22.51 29.63 -4.46
C MET A 564 -24.00 29.37 -4.79
N PRO A 565 -24.66 30.13 -5.70
CA PRO A 565 -26.03 29.81 -6.11
C PRO A 565 -26.16 28.42 -6.74
N LEU A 566 -25.19 27.98 -7.55
CA LEU A 566 -25.20 26.62 -8.11
C LEU A 566 -25.09 25.55 -7.01
N LEU A 567 -24.23 25.79 -6.00
CA LEU A 567 -24.03 24.85 -4.90
C LEU A 567 -25.31 24.68 -4.06
N ARG A 568 -26.01 25.79 -3.77
CA ARG A 568 -27.31 25.76 -3.10
C ARG A 568 -28.35 25.02 -3.95
N SER A 569 -28.40 25.33 -5.24
CA SER A 569 -29.30 24.68 -6.20
C SER A 569 -29.16 23.15 -6.19
N LEU A 570 -27.93 22.64 -6.26
CA LEU A 570 -27.65 21.19 -6.20
C LEU A 570 -28.15 20.54 -4.90
N GLU A 571 -27.94 21.18 -3.75
CA GLU A 571 -28.40 20.63 -2.47
C GLU A 571 -29.92 20.76 -2.29
N TYR A 572 -30.54 21.82 -2.82
CA TYR A 572 -32.00 21.96 -2.85
C TYR A 572 -32.65 20.87 -3.68
N MET A 573 -32.12 20.60 -4.88
CA MET A 573 -32.60 19.49 -5.72
C MET A 573 -32.41 18.13 -5.05
N HIS A 574 -31.24 17.89 -4.45
CA HIS A 574 -31.01 16.64 -3.72
C HIS A 574 -31.95 16.49 -2.52
N THR A 575 -32.16 17.56 -1.76
CA THR A 575 -33.05 17.53 -0.60
C THR A 575 -34.50 17.32 -1.04
N ALA A 576 -34.92 17.95 -2.13
CA ALA A 576 -36.23 17.72 -2.74
C ALA A 576 -36.42 16.25 -3.14
N SER A 577 -35.43 15.63 -3.78
CA SER A 577 -35.53 14.23 -4.20
C SER A 577 -35.70 13.29 -3.00
N LEU A 578 -34.99 13.55 -1.88
CA LEU A 578 -35.15 12.77 -0.66
C LEU A 578 -36.53 12.94 -0.01
N ILE A 579 -37.07 14.15 0.00
CA ILE A 579 -38.41 14.41 0.54
C ILE A 579 -39.46 13.58 -0.21
N PHE A 580 -39.38 13.53 -1.55
CA PHE A 580 -40.28 12.72 -2.37
C PHE A 580 -40.08 11.21 -2.18
N ASP A 581 -38.82 10.76 -2.11
CA ASP A 581 -38.47 9.34 -1.88
C ASP A 581 -39.02 8.83 -0.54
N ASP A 582 -38.98 9.67 0.50
CA ASP A 582 -39.43 9.32 1.85
C ASP A 582 -40.96 9.18 1.98
N LEU A 583 -41.76 9.67 1.02
CA LEU A 583 -43.23 9.70 1.15
C LEU A 583 -43.85 8.30 1.27
N PRO A 584 -45.05 8.19 1.90
CA PRO A 584 -45.75 6.90 2.04
C PRO A 584 -46.03 6.16 0.73
N ALA A 585 -46.21 6.89 -0.36
CA ALA A 585 -46.44 6.32 -1.68
C ALA A 585 -45.17 5.76 -2.37
N GLN A 586 -43.99 5.98 -1.80
CA GLN A 586 -42.70 5.58 -2.35
C GLN A 586 -41.96 4.59 -1.42
N ASP A 587 -41.00 5.05 -0.63
CA ASP A 587 -40.26 4.20 0.32
C ASP A 587 -40.84 4.23 1.74
N ASN A 588 -41.77 5.15 2.04
CA ASN A 588 -42.45 5.27 3.34
C ASN A 588 -41.46 5.26 4.52
N ALA A 589 -40.39 6.04 4.39
CA ALA A 589 -39.29 6.04 5.35
C ALA A 589 -39.66 6.91 6.57
N PRO A 590 -39.66 6.36 7.80
CA PRO A 590 -40.06 7.13 8.99
C PRO A 590 -39.00 8.15 9.44
N SER A 591 -37.76 8.00 8.97
CA SER A 591 -36.64 8.85 9.38
C SER A 591 -35.61 9.01 8.28
N ARG A 592 -34.92 10.16 8.30
CA ARG A 592 -33.87 10.54 7.36
C ARG A 592 -32.79 11.34 8.08
N ARG A 593 -31.51 10.99 7.86
CA ARG A 593 -30.33 11.66 8.46
C ARG A 593 -30.44 11.79 10.00
N GLY A 594 -30.95 10.75 10.67
CA GLY A 594 -31.13 10.71 12.13
C GLY A 594 -32.28 11.56 12.68
N LYS A 595 -33.13 12.15 11.83
CA LYS A 595 -34.34 12.90 12.20
C LYS A 595 -35.60 12.25 11.61
N ALA A 596 -36.78 12.58 12.13
CA ALA A 596 -38.04 12.13 11.54
C ALA A 596 -38.19 12.65 10.10
N ALA A 597 -38.79 11.87 9.21
CA ALA A 597 -39.03 12.31 7.84
C ALA A 597 -40.01 13.50 7.81
N VAL A 598 -39.94 14.33 6.76
CA VAL A 598 -40.73 15.57 6.68
C VAL A 598 -42.24 15.29 6.78
N HIS A 599 -42.72 14.22 6.15
CA HIS A 599 -44.14 13.88 6.17
C HIS A 599 -44.63 13.38 7.54
N GLU A 600 -43.74 12.82 8.37
CA GLU A 600 -44.05 12.44 9.75
C GLU A 600 -44.22 13.67 10.67
N VAL A 601 -43.50 14.76 10.39
CA VAL A 601 -43.52 15.98 11.21
C VAL A 601 -44.58 16.99 10.73
N TYR A 602 -44.67 17.20 9.42
CA TYR A 602 -45.48 18.26 8.81
C TYR A 602 -46.66 17.73 7.97
N GLY A 603 -46.78 16.41 7.82
CA GLY A 603 -47.79 15.77 6.97
C GLY A 603 -47.40 15.69 5.49
N THR A 604 -48.06 14.79 4.77
CA THR A 604 -47.80 14.49 3.34
C THR A 604 -47.90 15.72 2.44
N ALA A 605 -48.97 16.52 2.59
CA ALA A 605 -49.20 17.68 1.72
C ALA A 605 -48.09 18.74 1.87
N ALA A 606 -47.64 19.01 3.09
CA ALA A 606 -46.54 19.94 3.34
C ALA A 606 -45.22 19.38 2.77
N ALA A 607 -44.96 18.08 2.90
CA ALA A 607 -43.79 17.43 2.34
C ALA A 607 -43.75 17.53 0.79
N GLU A 608 -44.85 17.20 0.11
CA GLU A 608 -44.97 17.30 -1.35
C GLU A 608 -44.72 18.73 -1.85
N LEU A 609 -45.38 19.71 -1.23
CA LEU A 609 -45.20 21.12 -1.57
C LEU A 609 -43.78 21.61 -1.28
N SER A 610 -43.14 21.12 -0.21
CA SER A 610 -41.75 21.47 0.13
C SER A 610 -40.76 20.95 -0.89
N GLY A 611 -40.96 19.73 -1.41
CA GLY A 611 -40.14 19.19 -2.49
C GLY A 611 -40.27 20.02 -3.77
N LEU A 612 -41.49 20.40 -4.14
CA LEU A 612 -41.73 21.28 -5.29
C LEU A 612 -41.11 22.67 -5.08
N TYR A 613 -41.31 23.25 -3.90
CA TYR A 613 -40.75 24.54 -3.52
C TYR A 613 -39.22 24.57 -3.64
N LEU A 614 -38.53 23.57 -3.09
CA LEU A 614 -37.07 23.45 -3.20
C LEU A 614 -36.60 23.32 -4.65
N THR A 615 -37.35 22.60 -5.49
CA THR A 615 -37.05 22.49 -6.93
C THR A 615 -37.14 23.85 -7.61
N GLN A 616 -38.14 24.68 -7.29
CA GLN A 616 -38.26 26.04 -7.84
C GLN A 616 -37.18 26.98 -7.30
N LYS A 617 -36.86 26.91 -6.01
CA LYS A 617 -35.75 27.67 -5.41
C LYS A 617 -34.40 27.31 -6.06
N ALA A 618 -34.20 26.04 -6.41
CA ALA A 618 -33.01 25.60 -7.14
C ALA A 618 -32.90 26.24 -8.53
N MET A 619 -34.02 26.37 -9.25
CA MET A 619 -34.07 27.03 -10.57
C MET A 619 -33.85 28.54 -10.46
N GLU A 620 -34.44 29.19 -9.45
CA GLU A 620 -34.22 30.60 -9.15
C GLU A 620 -32.73 30.86 -8.87
N ASP A 621 -32.09 30.01 -8.06
CA ASP A 621 -30.66 30.13 -7.78
C ASP A 621 -29.81 29.96 -9.04
N GLN A 622 -30.14 29.02 -9.94
CA GLN A 622 -29.45 28.88 -11.23
C GLN A 622 -29.63 30.12 -12.12
N ALA A 623 -30.86 30.65 -12.20
CA ALA A 623 -31.15 31.85 -12.97
C ALA A 623 -30.48 33.12 -12.39
N SER A 624 -30.07 33.09 -11.13
CA SER A 624 -29.36 34.20 -10.46
C SER A 624 -27.85 34.23 -10.72
N LEU A 625 -27.30 33.24 -11.43
CA LEU A 625 -25.88 33.18 -11.77
C LEU A 625 -25.54 34.26 -12.82
N THR A 626 -24.93 35.35 -12.38
CA THR A 626 -24.60 36.51 -13.24
C THR A 626 -23.14 36.56 -13.69
N SER A 627 -22.27 35.74 -13.09
CA SER A 627 -20.84 35.67 -13.39
C SER A 627 -20.50 34.92 -14.68
N SER A 628 -21.44 34.15 -15.21
CA SER A 628 -21.30 33.34 -16.42
C SER A 628 -22.09 33.96 -17.58
N THR A 629 -21.84 33.51 -18.81
CA THR A 629 -22.60 34.03 -19.96
C THR A 629 -24.07 33.60 -19.89
N PRO A 630 -25.03 34.42 -20.37
CA PRO A 630 -26.43 34.04 -20.39
C PRO A 630 -26.70 32.72 -21.11
N ASP A 631 -25.95 32.43 -22.19
CA ASP A 631 -26.05 31.17 -22.93
C ASP A 631 -25.61 29.96 -22.10
N ALA A 632 -24.54 30.11 -21.30
CA ALA A 632 -24.08 29.06 -20.39
C ALA A 632 -25.08 28.79 -19.26
N VAL A 633 -25.69 29.84 -18.69
CA VAL A 633 -26.75 29.71 -17.67
C VAL A 633 -27.99 29.04 -18.26
N LEU A 634 -28.38 29.40 -19.50
CA LEU A 634 -29.49 28.75 -20.18
C LEU A 634 -29.20 27.28 -20.47
N GLU A 635 -27.98 26.95 -20.91
CA GLU A 635 -27.57 25.55 -21.11
C GLU A 635 -27.54 24.76 -19.80
N LEU A 636 -27.05 25.36 -18.72
CA LEU A 636 -27.12 24.79 -17.37
C LEU A 636 -28.57 24.46 -17.00
N ILE A 637 -29.51 25.39 -17.14
CA ILE A 637 -30.92 25.16 -16.80
C ILE A 637 -31.52 24.07 -17.68
N ARG A 638 -31.23 24.05 -18.99
CA ARG A 638 -31.65 22.97 -19.90
C ARG A 638 -31.10 21.62 -19.44
N TYR A 639 -29.83 21.57 -19.06
CA TYR A 639 -29.18 20.38 -18.56
C TYR A 639 -29.80 19.90 -17.23
N THR A 640 -30.05 20.81 -16.30
CA THR A 640 -30.74 20.53 -15.03
C THR A 640 -32.11 19.92 -15.27
N ALA A 641 -32.92 20.52 -16.14
CA ALA A 641 -34.27 20.04 -16.44
C ALA A 641 -34.25 18.63 -17.04
N ARG A 642 -33.35 18.36 -18.00
CA ARG A 642 -33.17 17.04 -18.60
C ARG A 642 -32.71 16.00 -17.57
N SER A 643 -31.70 16.34 -16.77
CA SER A 643 -31.16 15.44 -15.74
C SER A 643 -32.20 15.11 -14.67
N THR A 644 -33.04 16.07 -14.30
CA THR A 644 -34.15 15.86 -13.36
C THR A 644 -35.20 14.92 -13.94
N ALA A 645 -35.55 15.07 -15.22
CA ALA A 645 -36.50 14.19 -15.89
C ALA A 645 -36.00 12.73 -15.96
N GLU A 646 -34.72 12.54 -16.30
CA GLU A 646 -34.09 11.21 -16.29
C GLU A 646 -33.95 10.63 -14.87
N MET A 647 -33.74 11.48 -13.85
CA MET A 647 -33.77 11.04 -12.45
C MET A 647 -35.17 10.55 -12.03
N CYS A 648 -36.23 11.24 -12.45
CA CYS A 648 -37.60 10.78 -12.23
C CYS A 648 -37.87 9.43 -12.91
N ARG A 649 -37.32 9.21 -14.11
CA ARG A 649 -37.36 7.92 -14.79
C ARG A 649 -36.62 6.84 -13.99
N GLY A 650 -35.44 7.15 -13.45
CA GLY A 650 -34.71 6.24 -12.57
C GLY A 650 -35.50 5.86 -11.31
N GLN A 651 -36.20 6.82 -10.70
CA GLN A 651 -37.07 6.55 -9.56
C GLN A 651 -38.28 5.67 -9.94
N ALA A 652 -38.89 5.90 -11.10
CA ALA A 652 -39.97 5.05 -11.60
C ALA A 652 -39.49 3.62 -11.84
N MET A 653 -38.29 3.45 -12.44
CA MET A 653 -37.67 2.13 -12.62
C MET A 653 -37.42 1.43 -11.28
N ASP A 654 -36.98 2.14 -10.23
CA ASP A 654 -36.75 1.56 -8.89
C ASP A 654 -38.05 1.04 -8.26
N LEU A 655 -39.12 1.83 -8.37
CA LEU A 655 -40.44 1.44 -7.86
C LEU A 655 -41.01 0.24 -8.63
N GLU A 656 -40.85 0.21 -9.95
CA GLU A 656 -41.29 -0.91 -10.80
C GLU A 656 -40.45 -2.18 -10.62
N ALA A 657 -39.19 -2.04 -10.19
CA ALA A 657 -38.27 -3.15 -9.94
C ALA A 657 -38.53 -3.88 -8.62
N LYS A 658 -39.31 -3.29 -7.68
CA LYS A 658 -39.61 -3.91 -6.38
C LYS A 658 -40.15 -5.34 -6.56
N GLY A 659 -39.45 -6.31 -5.97
CA GLY A 659 -39.80 -7.74 -6.04
C GLY A 659 -39.42 -8.45 -7.35
N LYS A 660 -38.66 -7.81 -8.26
CA LYS A 660 -38.19 -8.41 -9.51
C LYS A 660 -36.67 -8.63 -9.46
N ALA A 661 -36.21 -9.74 -10.02
CA ALA A 661 -34.80 -9.95 -10.28
C ALA A 661 -34.37 -9.11 -11.49
N LEU A 662 -33.26 -8.38 -11.35
CA LEU A 662 -32.66 -7.56 -12.40
C LEU A 662 -31.36 -8.18 -12.88
N THR A 663 -31.08 -8.04 -14.16
CA THR A 663 -29.76 -8.33 -14.73
C THR A 663 -28.74 -7.25 -14.35
N ALA A 664 -27.45 -7.54 -14.46
CA ALA A 664 -26.40 -6.56 -14.19
C ALA A 664 -26.55 -5.28 -15.05
N GLY A 665 -26.91 -5.41 -16.33
CA GLY A 665 -27.13 -4.24 -17.20
C GLY A 665 -28.36 -3.41 -16.81
N GLU A 666 -29.40 -4.04 -16.28
CA GLU A 666 -30.57 -3.33 -15.75
C GLU A 666 -30.24 -2.61 -14.43
N LEU A 667 -29.41 -3.23 -13.56
CA LEU A 667 -28.88 -2.59 -12.35
C LEU A 667 -27.98 -1.40 -12.67
N ASP A 668 -27.11 -1.51 -13.68
CA ASP A 668 -26.29 -0.40 -14.17
C ASP A 668 -27.16 0.77 -14.62
N ALA A 669 -28.19 0.48 -15.42
CA ALA A 669 -29.11 1.50 -15.92
C ALA A 669 -29.91 2.15 -14.77
N LEU A 670 -30.49 1.35 -13.88
CA LEU A 670 -31.22 1.82 -12.71
C LEU A 670 -30.34 2.71 -11.83
N CYS A 671 -29.14 2.24 -11.50
CA CYS A 671 -28.17 2.95 -10.69
C CYS A 671 -27.76 4.28 -11.34
N PHE A 672 -27.47 4.26 -12.64
CA PHE A 672 -27.10 5.48 -13.37
C PHE A 672 -28.24 6.51 -13.32
N TYR A 673 -29.46 6.14 -13.70
CA TYR A 673 -30.56 7.10 -13.74
C TYR A 673 -30.99 7.57 -12.34
N LYS A 674 -30.99 6.70 -11.33
CA LYS A 674 -31.41 7.07 -9.97
C LYS A 674 -30.36 7.89 -9.22
N THR A 675 -29.09 7.47 -9.30
CA THR A 675 -28.02 8.01 -8.45
C THR A 675 -26.92 8.66 -9.29
N GLY A 676 -26.44 7.99 -10.34
CA GLY A 676 -25.30 8.42 -11.16
C GLY A 676 -25.50 9.77 -11.84
N ILE A 677 -26.70 10.05 -12.36
CA ILE A 677 -26.99 11.28 -13.11
C ILE A 677 -26.90 12.53 -12.23
N ALA A 678 -27.18 12.41 -10.93
CA ALA A 678 -27.04 13.52 -9.99
C ALA A 678 -25.56 13.79 -9.66
N PHE A 679 -24.72 12.75 -9.66
CA PHE A 679 -23.26 12.92 -9.59
C PHE A 679 -22.71 13.54 -10.87
N GLU A 680 -23.17 13.07 -12.03
CA GLU A 680 -22.85 13.66 -13.33
C GLU A 680 -23.21 15.14 -13.35
N ALA A 681 -24.43 15.51 -12.94
CA ALA A 681 -24.84 16.89 -12.79
C ALA A 681 -23.90 17.73 -11.90
N SER A 682 -23.43 17.16 -10.79
CA SER A 682 -22.50 17.85 -9.90
C SER A 682 -21.15 18.17 -10.56
N ILE A 683 -20.77 17.43 -11.59
CA ILE A 683 -19.52 17.63 -12.34
C ILE A 683 -19.77 18.51 -13.58
N ILE A 684 -20.85 18.23 -14.33
CA ILE A 684 -21.10 18.85 -15.62
C ILE A 684 -21.67 20.27 -15.49
N MET A 685 -22.49 20.54 -14.47
CA MET A 685 -23.07 21.87 -14.27
C MET A 685 -22.01 22.99 -14.13
N PRO A 686 -21.00 22.88 -13.25
CA PRO A 686 -19.92 23.87 -13.20
C PRO A 686 -19.06 23.88 -14.48
N ALA A 687 -18.86 22.73 -15.15
CA ALA A 687 -18.13 22.68 -16.42
C ALA A 687 -18.84 23.46 -17.54
N ILE A 688 -20.18 23.40 -17.60
CA ILE A 688 -20.99 24.21 -18.53
C ILE A 688 -20.80 25.70 -18.24
N LEU A 689 -20.84 26.11 -16.97
CA LEU A 689 -20.63 27.52 -16.59
C LEU A 689 -19.22 28.01 -16.91
N ALA A 690 -18.22 27.15 -16.79
CA ALA A 690 -16.84 27.45 -17.15
C ALA A 690 -16.58 27.49 -18.67
N GLY A 691 -17.55 27.04 -19.49
CA GLY A 691 -17.38 26.98 -20.95
C GLY A 691 -16.45 25.86 -21.40
N ALA A 692 -16.42 24.74 -20.67
CA ALA A 692 -15.62 23.57 -21.02
C ALA A 692 -15.96 23.03 -22.41
N GLU A 693 -14.97 22.46 -23.10
CA GLU A 693 -15.15 21.89 -24.44
C GLU A 693 -16.01 20.61 -24.37
N GLN A 694 -16.75 20.32 -25.45
CA GLN A 694 -17.68 19.18 -25.47
C GLN A 694 -16.95 17.84 -25.27
N ASP A 695 -15.74 17.68 -25.81
CA ASP A 695 -14.94 16.46 -25.64
C ASP A 695 -14.57 16.22 -24.16
N GLU A 696 -14.22 17.28 -23.42
CA GLU A 696 -13.93 17.21 -21.99
C GLU A 696 -15.19 16.87 -21.19
N ILE A 697 -16.32 17.51 -21.52
CA ILE A 697 -17.64 17.18 -20.94
C ILE A 697 -17.98 15.71 -21.17
N ASP A 698 -17.73 15.16 -22.35
CA ASP A 698 -18.05 13.76 -22.68
C ASP A 698 -17.19 12.76 -21.89
N VAL A 699 -15.91 13.07 -21.66
CA VAL A 699 -15.03 12.28 -20.76
C VAL A 699 -15.52 12.37 -19.31
N LEU A 700 -15.85 13.58 -18.84
CA LEU A 700 -16.38 13.79 -17.48
C LEU A 700 -17.70 13.05 -17.24
N LYS A 701 -18.58 12.95 -18.25
CA LYS A 701 -19.82 12.16 -18.17
C LYS A 701 -19.53 10.66 -18.04
N LYS A 702 -18.62 10.13 -18.84
CA LYS A 702 -18.20 8.72 -18.72
C LYS A 702 -17.60 8.45 -17.34
N PHE A 703 -16.74 9.34 -16.85
CA PHE A 703 -16.17 9.24 -15.51
C PHE A 703 -17.27 9.22 -14.45
N ALA A 704 -18.19 10.19 -14.48
CA ALA A 704 -19.27 10.32 -13.51
C ALA A 704 -20.19 9.10 -13.49
N ARG A 705 -20.47 8.50 -14.66
CA ARG A 705 -21.24 7.26 -14.77
C ARG A 705 -20.55 6.12 -14.02
N HIS A 706 -19.28 5.86 -14.28
CA HIS A 706 -18.55 4.78 -13.62
C HIS A 706 -18.38 5.04 -12.11
N ALA A 707 -17.97 6.26 -11.72
CA ALA A 707 -17.83 6.64 -10.32
C ALA A 707 -19.16 6.55 -9.56
N GLY A 708 -20.27 7.00 -10.16
CA GLY A 708 -21.61 6.92 -9.58
C GLY A 708 -22.10 5.48 -9.38
N ILE A 709 -21.80 4.58 -10.33
CA ILE A 709 -22.11 3.16 -10.18
C ILE A 709 -21.26 2.53 -9.07
N ALA A 710 -19.95 2.77 -9.05
CA ALA A 710 -19.07 2.27 -7.98
C ALA A 710 -19.53 2.74 -6.59
N PHE A 711 -19.96 3.99 -6.46
CA PHE A 711 -20.52 4.55 -5.23
C PHE A 711 -21.77 3.79 -4.77
N GLN A 712 -22.70 3.49 -5.67
CA GLN A 712 -23.92 2.77 -5.33
C GLN A 712 -23.63 1.32 -4.93
N ILE A 713 -22.73 0.63 -5.65
CA ILE A 713 -22.33 -0.72 -5.28
C ILE A 713 -21.71 -0.72 -3.88
N ARG A 714 -20.94 0.33 -3.52
CA ARG A 714 -20.43 0.49 -2.15
C ARG A 714 -21.54 0.73 -1.13
N ASP A 715 -22.57 1.52 -1.45
CA ASP A 715 -23.77 1.65 -0.60
C ASP A 715 -24.45 0.31 -0.34
N ASP A 716 -24.65 -0.49 -1.39
CA ASP A 716 -25.29 -1.80 -1.31
C ASP A 716 -24.46 -2.78 -0.46
N LEU A 717 -23.14 -2.75 -0.59
CA LEU A 717 -22.22 -3.52 0.26
C LEU A 717 -22.31 -3.07 1.72
N LEU A 718 -22.36 -1.76 1.99
CA LEU A 718 -22.50 -1.22 3.34
C LEU A 718 -23.86 -1.54 3.97
N ASP A 719 -24.96 -1.64 3.19
CA ASP A 719 -26.28 -2.02 3.73
C ASP A 719 -26.29 -3.46 4.29
N VAL A 720 -25.37 -4.31 3.81
CA VAL A 720 -25.23 -5.72 4.23
C VAL A 720 -24.10 -5.92 5.25
N GLU A 721 -23.02 -5.15 5.16
CA GLU A 721 -21.79 -5.37 5.95
C GLU A 721 -21.50 -4.29 6.99
N GLY A 722 -22.12 -3.11 6.87
CA GLY A 722 -21.79 -1.95 7.68
C GLY A 722 -22.36 -1.98 9.10
N ASP A 723 -21.79 -1.15 9.96
CA ASP A 723 -22.29 -0.95 11.32
C ASP A 723 -23.54 -0.04 11.29
N PRO A 724 -24.71 -0.50 11.79
CA PRO A 724 -25.92 0.31 11.86
C PRO A 724 -25.73 1.65 12.58
N MET A 725 -24.85 1.70 13.59
CA MET A 725 -24.57 2.93 14.34
C MET A 725 -23.81 3.96 13.52
N LEU A 726 -22.91 3.51 12.62
CA LEU A 726 -22.12 4.40 11.75
C LEU A 726 -22.91 4.88 10.53
N LEU A 727 -23.80 4.04 9.99
CA LEU A 727 -24.59 4.36 8.80
C LEU A 727 -25.74 5.32 9.06
N GLY A 728 -26.22 5.43 10.31
CA GLY A 728 -27.36 6.28 10.67
C GLY A 728 -28.70 5.82 10.08
N LYS A 729 -28.75 4.61 9.51
CA LYS A 729 -29.94 3.89 9.04
C LYS A 729 -29.85 2.41 9.44
N PRO A 730 -30.97 1.69 9.62
CA PRO A 730 -30.94 0.24 9.84
C PRO A 730 -30.30 -0.49 8.65
N VAL A 731 -29.44 -1.47 8.91
CA VAL A 731 -28.94 -2.41 7.90
C VAL A 731 -30.06 -3.34 7.40
N GLY A 732 -29.94 -3.82 6.16
CA GLY A 732 -30.94 -4.68 5.53
C GLY A 732 -32.24 -3.97 5.17
N THR A 733 -32.19 -2.65 4.96
CA THR A 733 -33.34 -1.86 4.52
C THR A 733 -33.74 -2.26 3.10
N ASP A 734 -32.77 -2.52 2.23
CA ASP A 734 -33.03 -2.88 0.83
C ASP A 734 -33.79 -4.20 0.72
N ARG A 735 -33.38 -5.19 1.53
CA ARG A 735 -34.08 -6.48 1.63
C ARG A 735 -35.52 -6.32 2.14
N ARG A 736 -35.76 -5.43 3.10
CA ARG A 736 -37.11 -5.15 3.63
C ARG A 736 -38.00 -4.51 2.58
N ASN A 737 -37.41 -3.63 1.76
CA ASN A 737 -38.10 -2.92 0.69
C ASN A 737 -38.19 -3.72 -0.62
N GLN A 738 -37.77 -5.01 -0.60
CA GLN A 738 -37.74 -5.90 -1.77
C GLN A 738 -37.00 -5.28 -2.96
N LYS A 739 -35.95 -4.49 -2.69
CA LYS A 739 -35.08 -3.90 -3.71
C LYS A 739 -34.03 -4.91 -4.13
N GLU A 740 -33.89 -5.07 -5.45
CA GLU A 740 -32.78 -5.81 -6.02
C GLU A 740 -31.54 -4.92 -6.05
N THR A 741 -30.46 -5.38 -5.44
CA THR A 741 -29.17 -4.67 -5.33
C THR A 741 -28.07 -5.46 -6.03
N TYR A 742 -26.89 -4.86 -6.20
CA TYR A 742 -25.75 -5.62 -6.73
C TYR A 742 -25.38 -6.80 -5.84
N VAL A 743 -25.56 -6.67 -4.52
CA VAL A 743 -25.26 -7.74 -3.56
C VAL A 743 -26.27 -8.87 -3.65
N SER A 744 -27.57 -8.59 -3.85
CA SER A 744 -28.57 -9.65 -4.03
C SER A 744 -28.44 -10.35 -5.38
N ALA A 745 -28.14 -9.60 -6.44
CA ALA A 745 -28.07 -10.15 -7.80
C ALA A 745 -26.78 -10.92 -8.07
N LEU A 746 -25.63 -10.42 -7.58
CA LEU A 746 -24.29 -10.96 -7.92
C LEU A 746 -23.60 -11.66 -6.74
N GLY A 747 -24.17 -11.56 -5.53
CA GLY A 747 -23.48 -11.89 -4.29
C GLY A 747 -22.41 -10.85 -3.94
N LYS A 748 -21.89 -10.92 -2.70
CA LYS A 748 -20.88 -9.98 -2.19
C LYS A 748 -19.63 -9.89 -3.06
N ASP A 749 -19.06 -11.04 -3.42
CA ASP A 749 -17.84 -11.08 -4.24
C ASP A 749 -18.07 -10.62 -5.67
N GLY A 750 -19.27 -10.87 -6.23
CA GLY A 750 -19.67 -10.35 -7.53
C GLY A 750 -19.83 -8.83 -7.52
N ALA A 751 -20.51 -8.29 -6.50
CA ALA A 751 -20.66 -6.86 -6.29
C ALA A 751 -19.30 -6.16 -6.12
N LYS A 752 -18.39 -6.70 -5.28
CA LYS A 752 -17.03 -6.15 -5.12
C LYS A 752 -16.26 -6.11 -6.44
N ARG A 753 -16.31 -7.17 -7.25
CA ARG A 753 -15.67 -7.17 -8.59
C ARG A 753 -16.27 -6.11 -9.51
N SER A 754 -17.60 -6.00 -9.54
CA SER A 754 -18.28 -4.96 -10.33
C SER A 754 -17.86 -3.55 -9.88
N MET A 755 -17.77 -3.31 -8.57
CA MET A 755 -17.31 -2.03 -8.02
C MET A 755 -15.90 -1.69 -8.48
N TRP A 756 -14.97 -2.65 -8.39
CA TRP A 756 -13.59 -2.45 -8.82
C TRP A 756 -13.45 -2.28 -10.35
N GLU A 757 -14.31 -2.93 -11.13
CA GLU A 757 -14.35 -2.73 -12.59
C GLU A 757 -14.76 -1.29 -12.95
N HIS A 758 -15.82 -0.77 -12.32
CA HIS A 758 -16.21 0.63 -12.50
C HIS A 758 -15.16 1.60 -11.94
N TYR A 759 -14.52 1.28 -10.81
CA TYR A 759 -13.40 2.06 -10.29
C TYR A 759 -12.26 2.16 -11.31
N CYS A 760 -11.82 1.04 -11.89
CA CYS A 760 -10.72 1.03 -12.87
C CYS A 760 -11.09 1.83 -14.12
N SER A 761 -12.30 1.60 -14.65
CA SER A 761 -12.81 2.34 -15.80
C SER A 761 -12.85 3.86 -15.53
N ALA A 762 -13.26 4.29 -14.33
CA ALA A 762 -13.24 5.69 -13.94
C ALA A 762 -11.80 6.23 -13.82
N ALA A 763 -10.90 5.47 -13.17
CA ALA A 763 -9.50 5.87 -12.99
C ALA A 763 -8.74 5.99 -14.32
N GLU A 764 -9.02 5.11 -15.28
CA GLU A 764 -8.47 5.14 -16.64
C GLU A 764 -8.92 6.42 -17.38
N LEU A 765 -10.20 6.79 -17.29
CA LEU A 765 -10.72 8.03 -17.89
C LEU A 765 -10.09 9.30 -17.29
N LEU A 766 -9.69 9.29 -16.01
CA LEU A 766 -8.99 10.43 -15.41
C LEU A 766 -7.62 10.69 -16.05
N GLN A 767 -7.01 9.69 -16.68
CA GLN A 767 -5.73 9.86 -17.39
C GLN A 767 -5.87 10.60 -18.73
N GLU A 768 -7.09 10.66 -19.27
CA GLU A 768 -7.43 11.46 -20.45
C GLU A 768 -7.65 12.94 -20.08
N LEU A 769 -7.92 13.24 -18.80
CA LEU A 769 -8.19 14.57 -18.29
C LEU A 769 -6.91 15.32 -17.87
N ARG A 770 -7.02 16.65 -17.79
CA ARG A 770 -5.93 17.53 -17.35
C ARG A 770 -5.66 17.37 -15.85
N ALA A 771 -4.45 17.75 -15.41
CA ALA A 771 -4.00 17.62 -14.01
C ALA A 771 -4.88 18.39 -12.99
N GLU A 772 -5.64 19.39 -13.45
CA GLU A 772 -6.60 20.18 -12.67
C GLU A 772 -7.74 19.33 -12.05
N PHE A 773 -7.95 18.10 -12.54
CA PHE A 773 -8.96 17.17 -12.02
C PHE A 773 -8.42 16.12 -11.03
N ALA A 774 -7.19 16.28 -10.50
CA ALA A 774 -6.58 15.29 -9.60
C ALA A 774 -7.47 14.92 -8.39
N PHE A 775 -8.29 15.86 -7.90
CA PHE A 775 -9.22 15.60 -6.79
C PHE A 775 -10.29 14.56 -7.12
N LEU A 776 -10.63 14.35 -8.40
CA LEU A 776 -11.58 13.31 -8.80
C LEU A 776 -11.03 11.90 -8.50
N GLY A 777 -9.71 11.73 -8.52
CA GLY A 777 -9.05 10.50 -8.07
C GLY A 777 -9.26 10.27 -6.58
N TYR A 778 -8.98 11.30 -5.75
CA TYR A 778 -9.21 11.22 -4.30
C TYR A 778 -10.69 11.02 -3.94
N LEU A 779 -11.60 11.63 -4.71
CA LEU A 779 -13.03 11.42 -4.59
C LEU A 779 -13.39 9.97 -4.90
N LEU A 780 -12.89 9.42 -5.99
CA LEU A 780 -13.13 8.03 -6.39
C LEU A 780 -12.64 7.06 -5.30
N ASP A 781 -11.45 7.27 -4.76
CA ASP A 781 -10.91 6.50 -3.63
C ASP A 781 -11.79 6.64 -2.38
N TYR A 782 -12.23 7.85 -2.06
CA TYR A 782 -13.14 8.10 -0.95
C TYR A 782 -14.46 7.35 -1.13
N MET A 783 -15.02 7.33 -2.35
CA MET A 783 -16.30 6.70 -2.66
C MET A 783 -16.29 5.18 -2.46
N VAL A 784 -15.19 4.49 -2.81
CA VAL A 784 -15.11 3.03 -2.69
C VAL A 784 -14.62 2.55 -1.33
N HIS A 785 -13.86 3.38 -0.59
CA HIS A 785 -13.30 3.01 0.72
C HIS A 785 -14.06 3.54 1.94
N ARG A 786 -15.11 4.34 1.73
CA ARG A 786 -15.97 4.87 2.81
C ARG A 786 -16.60 3.79 3.67
N GLU A 787 -16.84 4.15 4.93
CA GLU A 787 -17.47 3.29 5.95
C GLU A 787 -18.87 3.77 6.35
N LYS A 788 -19.27 4.96 5.88
CA LYS A 788 -20.57 5.57 6.14
C LYS A 788 -21.10 6.26 4.91
#